data_AF-A0A093XU77-F1
#
_entry.id   AF-A0A093XU77-F1
#
_cell.length_a   1.000
_cell.length_b   1.000
_cell.length_c   1.000
_cell.angle_alpha   90.00
_cell.angle_beta   90.00
_cell.angle_gamma   90.00
#
_symmetry.space_group_name_H-M   'P 1'
#
loop_
_entity.id
_entity.type
_entity.pdbx_description
1 polymer ?
#
loop_
_entity_poly.entity_id
_entity_poly.type
_entity_poly.pdbx_seq_one_letter_code
_entity_poly.pdbx_strand_id
1 'polypeptide(L)'
;MSKVIKQLEEALFKAGLYKKLFQKQTPGKRILPAQAKDNDAKFQLRIDAGRSDNGIKNVYLQVNSQAKNGALKEFKQKFGTDANLAVGSIDENTPVDAQEEAAKELWQGLAQQAKDNLGLRPGNYQLPVASISHEELFSYTNGHFLVDEKRQFDLRHVRFDLDALCAVSAAAGPEPSPITAVEKMEGGFSKALVMKRKNGTEYASYFALKVAFWAYTTVVRQNTDTPAPNIYSWSSDTSNSVGAEYIVMEKAGGVPLFQQWGNMTEFSKLELIKGLTKLEKQLASVQFPAYGSLYLRDSCPDLGRYQPLDAAQDSTGSYCVGPSCERAYILQAGENSTNVDNGPWHSISAFGKAIANREINRITRGTQAQQGAFYHGTSTEQIALLRDTIQIMDLLDTHPILSRHAQPIIWHSDLHMGNIFVSADDPSRIVSLIDWQSISILPAFLQAQWPEFLKPPSKYTEGFVQPKLPDDFQNLDPDEKVLATLEWNQAKIAKAYEVSNFLENRPAHNAMNIPRVFKELFVRCGEVSEYGVIPLRTCLIEIFQNWNALEFTGACPYSFTDVEIQEHESRFQDYHAWNEVQELARTCLDTDTEGWIPPELDFQEKQRQNKELLGLLIERMAGEKTADEAREMWPFSNGL
;
A
#
# COMPACT_ATOMS: atom_id res chain seq x y z
N MET A 1 8.74 -32.43 -20.00
CA MET A 1 9.34 -32.28 -18.65
C MET A 1 9.93 -33.58 -18.11
N SER A 2 9.13 -34.64 -17.95
CA SER A 2 9.52 -35.89 -17.26
C SER A 2 10.86 -36.50 -17.74
N LYS A 3 11.15 -36.49 -19.05
CA LYS A 3 12.42 -36.97 -19.61
C LYS A 3 13.66 -36.16 -19.16
N VAL A 4 13.53 -34.84 -18.99
CA VAL A 4 14.65 -33.95 -18.61
C VAL A 4 14.97 -34.08 -17.12
N ILE A 5 13.93 -34.10 -16.28
CA ILE A 5 14.06 -34.33 -14.83
C ILE A 5 14.66 -35.72 -14.59
N LYS A 6 14.12 -36.76 -15.22
CA LYS A 6 14.64 -38.14 -15.10
C LYS A 6 16.11 -38.27 -15.54
N GLN A 7 16.53 -37.51 -16.56
CA GLN A 7 17.93 -37.52 -17.01
C GLN A 7 18.89 -36.94 -15.95
N LEU A 8 18.47 -35.90 -15.23
CA LEU A 8 19.26 -35.32 -14.14
C LEU A 8 19.25 -36.22 -12.89
N GLU A 9 18.10 -36.82 -12.57
CA GLU A 9 17.94 -37.82 -11.52
C GLU A 9 18.87 -39.02 -11.71
N GLU A 10 18.91 -39.56 -12.93
CA GLU A 10 19.81 -40.67 -13.26
C GLU A 10 21.27 -40.28 -13.07
N ALA A 11 21.67 -39.06 -13.45
CA ALA A 11 23.01 -38.56 -13.20
C ALA A 11 23.30 -38.38 -11.71
N LEU A 12 22.33 -37.95 -10.92
CA LEU A 12 22.48 -37.72 -9.49
C LEU A 12 22.66 -39.04 -8.72
N PHE A 13 21.83 -40.05 -8.99
CA PHE A 13 21.81 -41.29 -8.21
C PHE A 13 22.59 -42.45 -8.84
N LYS A 14 22.45 -42.72 -10.15
CA LYS A 14 23.14 -43.87 -10.78
C LYS A 14 24.65 -43.68 -10.85
N ALA A 15 25.13 -42.44 -10.93
CA ALA A 15 26.55 -42.12 -10.92
C ALA A 15 27.10 -41.78 -9.51
N GLY A 16 26.29 -41.93 -8.45
CA GLY A 16 26.70 -41.66 -7.06
C GLY A 16 27.05 -40.19 -6.79
N LEU A 17 26.58 -39.27 -7.62
CA LEU A 17 26.93 -37.84 -7.55
C LEU A 17 26.17 -37.10 -6.45
N TYR A 18 25.11 -37.68 -5.88
CA TYR A 18 24.39 -37.14 -4.73
C TYR A 18 25.32 -36.82 -3.54
N LYS A 19 26.43 -37.56 -3.38
CA LYS A 19 27.45 -37.30 -2.33
C LYS A 19 28.01 -35.88 -2.38
N LYS A 20 27.98 -35.22 -3.54
CA LYS A 20 28.43 -33.83 -3.70
C LYS A 20 27.49 -32.82 -3.01
N LEU A 21 26.24 -33.18 -2.76
CA LEU A 21 25.26 -32.36 -2.02
C LEU A 21 25.67 -32.16 -0.55
N PHE A 22 26.51 -33.04 0.00
CA PHE A 22 26.97 -32.96 1.40
C PHE A 22 28.37 -32.37 1.54
N GLN A 23 29.04 -32.05 0.42
CA GLN A 23 30.35 -31.42 0.44
C GLN A 23 30.23 -29.90 0.61
N LYS A 24 31.11 -29.30 1.40
CA LYS A 24 31.22 -27.83 1.49
C LYS A 24 31.60 -27.25 0.14
N GLN A 25 30.81 -26.30 -0.35
CA GLN A 25 31.01 -25.62 -1.62
C GLN A 25 30.74 -24.13 -1.46
N THR A 26 31.42 -23.32 -2.28
CA THR A 26 31.14 -21.89 -2.37
C THR A 26 29.73 -21.68 -2.94
N PRO A 27 28.91 -20.77 -2.38
CA PRO A 27 27.61 -20.42 -2.97
C PRO A 27 27.75 -19.99 -4.43
N GLY A 28 26.77 -20.37 -5.25
CA GLY A 28 26.79 -20.20 -6.71
C GLY A 28 27.62 -21.24 -7.48
N LYS A 29 28.34 -22.13 -6.79
CA LYS A 29 29.14 -23.17 -7.46
C LYS A 29 28.25 -24.32 -7.94
N ARG A 30 28.43 -24.72 -9.20
CA ARG A 30 27.70 -25.85 -9.78
C ARG A 30 28.08 -27.18 -9.13
N ILE A 31 27.08 -27.87 -8.59
CA ILE A 31 27.19 -29.22 -8.02
C ILE A 31 27.13 -30.26 -9.15
N LEU A 32 26.13 -30.13 -10.03
CA LEU A 32 25.85 -31.11 -11.09
C LEU A 32 25.05 -30.47 -12.25
N PRO A 33 25.29 -30.86 -13.52
CA PRO A 33 26.42 -31.65 -14.02
C PRO A 33 27.72 -30.84 -13.96
N ALA A 34 28.88 -31.51 -14.02
CA ALA A 34 30.16 -30.80 -14.08
C ALA A 34 30.23 -29.87 -15.30
N GLN A 35 30.82 -28.68 -15.12
CA GLN A 35 31.06 -27.75 -16.24
C GLN A 35 32.07 -28.37 -17.23
N ALA A 36 31.57 -28.82 -18.38
CA ALA A 36 32.37 -29.34 -19.48
C ALA A 36 31.72 -28.89 -20.80
N LYS A 37 32.51 -28.77 -21.88
CA LYS A 37 32.11 -28.11 -23.15
C LYS A 37 30.76 -28.57 -23.74
N ASP A 38 30.35 -29.83 -23.50
CA ASP A 38 29.13 -30.40 -24.09
C ASP A 38 28.00 -30.69 -23.07
N ASN A 39 28.22 -30.43 -21.78
CA ASN A 39 27.27 -30.83 -20.73
C ASN A 39 26.04 -29.94 -20.65
N ASP A 40 26.13 -28.65 -20.97
CA ASP A 40 25.00 -27.72 -20.88
C ASP A 40 23.99 -27.93 -22.02
N ALA A 41 24.44 -28.46 -23.16
CA ALA A 41 23.56 -28.94 -24.24
C ALA A 41 22.94 -30.30 -23.92
N LYS A 42 23.66 -31.16 -23.19
CA LYS A 42 23.26 -32.54 -22.87
C LYS A 42 22.30 -32.60 -21.69
N PHE A 43 22.49 -31.75 -20.69
CA PHE A 43 21.65 -31.60 -19.51
C PHE A 43 21.03 -30.21 -19.51
N GLN A 44 19.70 -30.14 -19.53
CA GLN A 44 19.00 -28.86 -19.66
C GLN A 44 18.75 -28.17 -18.31
N LEU A 45 19.06 -28.87 -17.22
CA LEU A 45 18.96 -28.40 -15.85
C LEU A 45 20.31 -28.57 -15.15
N ARG A 46 20.56 -27.73 -14.15
CA ARG A 46 21.73 -27.81 -13.26
C ARG A 46 21.32 -27.65 -11.81
N ILE A 47 22.13 -28.18 -10.92
CA ILE A 47 22.04 -28.02 -9.47
C ILE A 47 23.25 -27.21 -9.04
N ASP A 48 23.00 -26.06 -8.41
CA ASP A 48 24.02 -25.16 -7.89
C ASP A 48 23.92 -25.08 -6.35
N ALA A 49 25.07 -24.94 -5.69
CA ALA A 49 25.15 -24.79 -4.25
C ALA A 49 24.70 -23.39 -3.84
N GLY A 50 23.81 -23.29 -2.86
CA GLY A 50 23.45 -22.05 -2.19
C GLY A 50 24.28 -21.80 -0.93
N ARG A 51 23.85 -20.83 -0.13
CA ARG A 51 24.45 -20.53 1.17
C ARG A 51 24.28 -21.72 2.11
N SER A 52 25.29 -21.96 2.94
CA SER A 52 25.22 -22.92 4.05
C SER A 52 25.30 -22.15 5.35
N ASP A 53 24.24 -22.24 6.16
CA ASP A 53 24.17 -21.66 7.50
C ASP A 53 23.87 -22.80 8.49
N ASN A 54 24.67 -22.89 9.56
CA ASN A 54 24.55 -23.93 10.59
C ASN A 54 24.53 -25.39 10.06
N GLY A 55 25.19 -25.65 8.93
CA GLY A 55 25.25 -26.98 8.31
C GLY A 55 24.08 -27.31 7.41
N ILE A 56 23.08 -26.43 7.28
CA ILE A 56 22.01 -26.56 6.30
C ILE A 56 22.38 -25.77 5.04
N LYS A 57 22.53 -26.45 3.91
CA LYS A 57 22.88 -25.86 2.62
C LYS A 57 21.66 -25.76 1.71
N ASN A 58 21.43 -24.56 1.17
CA ASN A 58 20.48 -24.36 0.09
C ASN A 58 20.97 -24.99 -1.22
N VAL A 59 20.05 -25.52 -2.00
CA VAL A 59 20.30 -26.23 -3.25
C VAL A 59 19.35 -25.68 -4.30
N TYR A 60 19.91 -25.15 -5.38
CA TYR A 60 19.16 -24.49 -6.44
C TYR A 60 19.11 -25.35 -7.68
N LEU A 61 17.90 -25.70 -8.13
CA LEU A 61 17.69 -26.29 -9.45
C LEU A 61 17.44 -25.15 -10.44
N GLN A 62 18.28 -25.04 -11.47
CA GLN A 62 18.24 -23.96 -12.45
C GLN A 62 18.23 -24.49 -13.89
N VAL A 63 17.86 -23.62 -14.83
CA VAL A 63 17.83 -23.94 -16.27
C VAL A 63 19.16 -23.59 -16.92
N ASN A 64 19.73 -24.52 -17.70
CA ASN A 64 20.94 -24.24 -18.46
C ASN A 64 20.67 -23.30 -19.64
N SER A 65 21.64 -22.44 -19.96
CA SER A 65 21.53 -21.46 -21.04
C SER A 65 21.22 -22.09 -22.40
N GLN A 66 21.70 -23.32 -22.63
CA GLN A 66 21.52 -24.10 -23.86
C GLN A 66 20.28 -25.01 -23.86
N ALA A 67 19.34 -24.84 -22.92
CA ALA A 67 18.12 -25.64 -22.85
C ALA A 67 17.29 -25.57 -24.16
N LYS A 68 16.84 -26.75 -24.62
CA LYS A 68 16.11 -26.93 -25.89
C LYS A 68 14.61 -27.16 -25.70
N ASN A 69 14.16 -27.56 -24.51
CA ASN A 69 12.77 -27.83 -24.17
C ASN A 69 11.94 -26.52 -24.13
N GLY A 70 10.74 -26.54 -24.72
CA GLY A 70 9.88 -25.35 -24.84
C GLY A 70 9.58 -24.63 -23.52
N ALA A 71 9.05 -25.36 -22.53
CA ALA A 71 8.71 -24.78 -21.22
C ALA A 71 9.94 -24.23 -20.47
N LEU A 72 11.11 -24.88 -20.59
CA LEU A 72 12.35 -24.37 -20.01
C LEU A 72 12.87 -23.10 -20.72
N LYS A 73 12.63 -22.99 -22.05
CA LYS A 73 12.96 -21.78 -22.80
C LYS A 73 12.06 -20.61 -22.40
N GLU A 74 10.76 -20.86 -22.25
CA GLU A 74 9.78 -19.87 -21.80
C GLU A 74 10.12 -19.36 -20.39
N PHE A 75 10.39 -20.29 -19.45
CA PHE A 75 10.82 -19.94 -18.10
C PHE A 75 12.09 -19.06 -18.12
N LYS A 76 13.09 -19.44 -18.91
CA LYS A 76 14.33 -18.67 -19.04
C LYS A 76 14.10 -17.30 -19.69
N GLN A 77 13.23 -17.19 -20.70
CA GLN A 77 12.87 -15.90 -21.30
C GLN A 77 12.19 -14.97 -20.30
N LYS A 78 11.37 -15.52 -19.42
CA LYS A 78 10.60 -14.77 -18.44
C LYS A 78 11.42 -14.37 -17.21
N PHE A 79 12.32 -15.22 -16.73
CA PHE A 79 12.98 -15.05 -15.43
C PHE A 79 14.52 -14.97 -15.51
N GLY A 80 15.13 -15.20 -16.67
CA GLY A 80 16.59 -15.18 -16.85
C GLY A 80 17.27 -16.55 -16.68
N THR A 81 18.58 -16.60 -16.92
CA THR A 81 19.40 -17.84 -16.86
C THR A 81 19.79 -18.29 -15.48
N ASP A 82 19.73 -17.38 -14.50
CA ASP A 82 20.15 -17.61 -13.12
C ASP A 82 18.94 -17.67 -12.17
N ALA A 83 17.73 -17.65 -12.73
CA ALA A 83 16.50 -17.91 -11.99
C ALA A 83 16.45 -19.35 -11.47
N ASN A 84 16.05 -19.48 -10.21
CA ASN A 84 15.84 -20.75 -9.55
C ASN A 84 14.51 -21.34 -10.01
N LEU A 85 14.59 -22.45 -10.73
CA LEU A 85 13.44 -23.24 -11.13
C LEU A 85 12.83 -24.01 -9.95
N ALA A 86 13.65 -24.42 -8.99
CA ALA A 86 13.21 -24.94 -7.70
C ALA A 86 14.30 -24.74 -6.65
N VAL A 87 13.91 -24.70 -5.39
CA VAL A 87 14.83 -24.52 -4.25
C VAL A 87 14.54 -25.57 -3.19
N GLY A 88 15.59 -26.10 -2.58
CA GLY A 88 15.49 -26.97 -1.43
C GLY A 88 16.70 -26.82 -0.53
N SER A 89 16.70 -27.50 0.60
CA SER A 89 17.78 -27.46 1.57
C SER A 89 18.21 -28.87 1.96
N ILE A 90 19.48 -29.03 2.32
CA ILE A 90 20.03 -30.31 2.77
C ILE A 90 20.99 -30.11 3.94
N ASP A 91 20.91 -30.98 4.94
CA ASP A 91 21.86 -30.99 6.06
C ASP A 91 23.18 -31.64 5.63
N GLU A 92 24.23 -30.84 5.56
CA GLU A 92 25.59 -31.28 5.22
C GLU A 92 26.19 -32.24 6.25
N ASN A 93 25.65 -32.26 7.47
CA ASN A 93 26.09 -33.15 8.55
C ASN A 93 25.37 -34.50 8.55
N THR A 94 24.50 -34.76 7.56
CA THR A 94 23.80 -36.04 7.44
C THR A 94 24.80 -37.22 7.42
N PRO A 95 24.63 -38.23 8.32
CA PRO A 95 25.46 -39.43 8.35
C PRO A 95 25.54 -40.14 7.00
N VAL A 96 26.72 -40.69 6.64
CA VAL A 96 27.00 -41.25 5.31
C VAL A 96 25.99 -42.33 4.88
N ASP A 97 25.49 -43.11 5.83
CA ASP A 97 24.47 -44.15 5.65
C ASP A 97 23.06 -43.61 5.39
N ALA A 98 22.78 -42.34 5.77
CA ALA A 98 21.50 -41.65 5.55
C ALA A 98 21.51 -40.66 4.37
N GLN A 99 22.69 -40.34 3.82
CA GLN A 99 22.86 -39.33 2.77
C GLN A 99 22.09 -39.62 1.49
N GLU A 100 21.97 -40.89 1.09
CA GLU A 100 21.27 -41.23 -0.15
C GLU A 100 19.76 -40.98 -0.04
N GLU A 101 19.16 -41.32 1.11
CA GLU A 101 17.73 -41.10 1.36
C GLU A 101 17.41 -39.61 1.51
N ALA A 102 18.22 -38.84 2.25
CA ALA A 102 18.07 -37.39 2.35
C ALA A 102 18.20 -36.70 0.97
N ALA A 103 19.09 -37.18 0.10
CA ALA A 103 19.22 -36.68 -1.26
C ALA A 103 18.01 -37.04 -2.15
N LYS A 104 17.40 -38.22 -1.96
CA LYS A 104 16.15 -38.62 -2.66
C LYS A 104 14.98 -37.74 -2.25
N GLU A 105 14.84 -37.44 -0.97
CA GLU A 105 13.80 -36.55 -0.44
C GLU A 105 13.93 -35.14 -1.01
N LEU A 106 15.13 -34.55 -0.94
CA LEU A 106 15.44 -33.26 -1.56
C LEU A 106 15.09 -33.28 -3.06
N TRP A 107 15.51 -34.31 -3.78
CA TRP A 107 15.28 -34.42 -5.22
C TRP A 107 13.79 -34.50 -5.56
N GLN A 108 12.99 -35.24 -4.78
CA GLN A 108 11.54 -35.31 -4.97
C GLN A 108 10.89 -33.93 -4.82
N GLY A 109 11.30 -33.17 -3.79
CA GLY A 109 10.83 -31.80 -3.58
C GLY A 109 11.20 -30.87 -4.74
N LEU A 110 12.47 -30.85 -5.13
CA LEU A 110 12.95 -30.04 -6.26
C LEU A 110 12.27 -30.42 -7.58
N ALA A 111 12.09 -31.72 -7.84
CA ALA A 111 11.46 -32.21 -9.06
C ALA A 111 9.97 -31.89 -9.12
N GLN A 112 9.27 -31.83 -7.98
CA GLN A 112 7.87 -31.45 -7.92
C GLN A 112 7.71 -29.94 -8.11
N GLN A 113 8.44 -29.13 -7.35
CA GLN A 113 8.46 -27.67 -7.51
C GLN A 113 8.79 -27.25 -8.95
N ALA A 114 9.78 -27.90 -9.58
CA ALA A 114 10.14 -27.62 -10.97
C ALA A 114 9.00 -27.94 -11.95
N LYS A 115 8.19 -28.97 -11.70
CA LYS A 115 7.02 -29.27 -12.54
C LYS A 115 5.92 -28.22 -12.33
N ASP A 116 5.72 -27.80 -11.08
CA ASP A 116 4.71 -26.81 -10.72
C ASP A 116 5.05 -25.45 -11.36
N ASN A 117 6.31 -25.03 -11.27
CA ASN A 117 6.83 -23.81 -11.87
C ASN A 117 6.88 -23.82 -13.40
N LEU A 118 6.69 -24.99 -14.05
CA LEU A 118 6.71 -25.18 -15.50
C LEU A 118 5.36 -25.63 -16.10
N GLY A 119 4.30 -25.72 -15.30
CA GLY A 119 2.91 -25.82 -15.74
C GLY A 119 2.42 -27.17 -16.29
N LEU A 120 1.98 -28.08 -15.41
CA LEU A 120 0.95 -29.06 -15.81
C LEU A 120 -0.43 -28.36 -15.90
N ARG A 121 -1.25 -28.83 -16.85
CA ARG A 121 -2.46 -28.21 -17.42
C ARG A 121 -3.52 -27.68 -16.44
N PRO A 122 -4.35 -26.70 -16.87
CA PRO A 122 -5.31 -25.98 -16.04
C PRO A 122 -6.45 -26.91 -15.59
N GLY A 123 -6.71 -26.92 -14.29
CA GLY A 123 -7.78 -27.70 -13.68
C GLY A 123 -7.34 -28.30 -12.36
N ASN A 124 -7.59 -27.53 -11.29
CA ASN A 124 -7.52 -27.92 -9.88
C ASN A 124 -6.13 -28.16 -9.30
N TYR A 125 -5.42 -27.09 -8.91
CA TYR A 125 -4.58 -27.15 -7.71
C TYR A 125 -4.63 -25.81 -6.96
N GLN A 126 -5.20 -25.85 -5.75
CA GLN A 126 -4.81 -25.00 -4.63
C GLN A 126 -3.43 -25.50 -4.17
N LEU A 127 -2.49 -24.57 -3.96
CA LEU A 127 -1.24 -24.85 -3.24
C LEU A 127 -1.60 -25.46 -1.87
N PRO A 128 -0.78 -26.37 -1.29
CA PRO A 128 -0.95 -26.76 0.09
C PRO A 128 -0.65 -25.54 0.96
N VAL A 129 -1.70 -24.90 1.46
CA VAL A 129 -1.61 -23.90 2.53
C VAL A 129 -1.01 -24.63 3.73
N ALA A 130 0.17 -24.22 4.17
CA ALA A 130 0.72 -24.71 5.43
C ALA A 130 -0.34 -24.50 6.52
N SER A 131 -0.70 -25.54 7.25
CA SER A 131 -1.66 -25.40 8.35
C SER A 131 -1.06 -24.46 9.39
N ILE A 132 -1.67 -23.30 9.55
CA ILE A 132 -1.30 -22.36 10.60
C ILE A 132 -1.76 -22.90 11.95
N SER A 133 -0.95 -22.69 12.99
CA SER A 133 -1.33 -22.93 14.36
C SER A 133 -2.42 -21.96 14.82
N HIS A 134 -3.07 -22.30 15.94
CA HIS A 134 -4.11 -21.44 16.52
C HIS A 134 -3.56 -20.07 16.94
N GLU A 135 -2.30 -19.98 17.38
CA GLU A 135 -1.67 -18.71 17.76
C GLU A 135 -1.29 -17.84 16.56
N GLU A 136 -0.88 -18.46 15.45
CA GLU A 136 -0.58 -17.77 14.19
C GLU A 136 -1.84 -17.15 13.57
N LEU A 137 -3.03 -17.59 13.96
CA LEU A 137 -4.28 -16.93 13.60
C LEU A 137 -4.35 -15.51 14.18
N PHE A 138 -3.94 -15.34 15.44
CA PHE A 138 -4.01 -14.06 16.16
C PHE A 138 -2.84 -13.13 15.81
N SER A 139 -1.65 -13.70 15.60
CA SER A 139 -0.43 -12.96 15.24
C SER A 139 -0.47 -12.38 13.82
N TYR A 140 0.35 -11.36 13.55
CA TYR A 140 0.62 -10.91 12.18
C TYR A 140 1.65 -11.83 11.51
N THR A 141 1.40 -12.24 10.26
CA THR A 141 2.24 -13.19 9.51
C THR A 141 2.48 -12.75 8.05
N ASN A 142 1.95 -11.60 7.62
CA ASN A 142 2.01 -11.15 6.22
C ASN A 142 3.11 -10.12 5.97
N GLY A 143 4.35 -10.46 6.33
CA GLY A 143 5.52 -9.60 6.11
C GLY A 143 6.21 -9.12 7.39
N HIS A 144 7.18 -8.25 7.22
CA HIS A 144 8.09 -7.77 8.26
C HIS A 144 8.16 -6.25 8.29
N PHE A 145 8.75 -5.66 9.34
CA PHE A 145 8.88 -4.21 9.46
C PHE A 145 10.32 -3.82 9.79
N LEU A 146 10.88 -2.86 9.06
CA LEU A 146 12.20 -2.29 9.33
C LEU A 146 12.21 -1.40 10.58
N VAL A 147 11.04 -0.93 11.03
CA VAL A 147 10.89 -0.06 12.21
C VAL A 147 10.08 -0.75 13.30
N ASP A 148 10.71 -0.94 14.47
CA ASP A 148 10.03 -1.38 15.70
C ASP A 148 9.08 -2.57 15.48
N GLU A 149 9.61 -3.62 14.83
CA GLU A 149 8.83 -4.77 14.35
C GLU A 149 7.95 -5.40 15.42
N LYS A 150 8.50 -5.54 16.64
CA LYS A 150 7.74 -6.08 17.77
C LYS A 150 6.50 -5.25 18.05
N ARG A 151 6.62 -3.91 18.13
CA ARG A 151 5.47 -3.03 18.33
C ARG A 151 4.48 -3.13 17.17
N GLN A 152 4.97 -3.25 15.93
CA GLN A 152 4.10 -3.38 14.76
C GLN A 152 3.29 -4.69 14.78
N PHE A 153 3.89 -5.79 15.22
CA PHE A 153 3.18 -7.06 15.45
C PHE A 153 2.21 -6.98 16.62
N ASP A 154 2.60 -6.38 17.75
CA ASP A 154 1.74 -6.21 18.92
C ASP A 154 0.49 -5.37 18.58
N LEU A 155 0.63 -4.32 17.75
CA LEU A 155 -0.49 -3.50 17.28
C LEU A 155 -1.47 -4.24 16.37
N ARG A 156 -1.00 -5.27 15.65
CA ARG A 156 -1.79 -6.05 14.69
C ARG A 156 -2.26 -7.40 15.26
N HIS A 157 -1.90 -7.68 16.50
CA HIS A 157 -2.31 -8.88 17.20
C HIS A 157 -3.74 -8.71 17.75
N VAL A 158 -4.68 -9.53 17.28
CA VAL A 158 -6.09 -9.50 17.70
C VAL A 158 -6.51 -10.88 18.18
N ARG A 159 -6.92 -10.99 19.45
CA ARG A 159 -7.52 -12.21 19.99
C ARG A 159 -9.04 -12.18 19.79
N PHE A 160 -9.60 -13.31 19.40
CA PHE A 160 -11.04 -13.49 19.23
C PHE A 160 -11.40 -14.97 19.39
N ASP A 161 -12.68 -15.24 19.63
CA ASP A 161 -13.24 -16.58 19.66
C ASP A 161 -13.57 -17.05 18.23
N LEU A 162 -12.78 -18.00 17.73
CA LEU A 162 -12.93 -18.54 16.36
C LEU A 162 -14.24 -19.31 16.18
N ASP A 163 -14.71 -20.04 17.21
CA ASP A 163 -15.93 -20.83 17.12
C ASP A 163 -17.16 -19.92 17.08
N ALA A 164 -17.18 -18.88 17.92
CA ALA A 164 -18.21 -17.85 17.90
C ALA A 164 -18.23 -17.10 16.56
N LEU A 165 -17.06 -16.77 16.03
CA LEU A 165 -16.94 -16.17 14.70
C LEU A 165 -17.48 -17.09 13.61
N CYS A 166 -17.14 -18.39 13.64
CA CYS A 166 -17.69 -19.35 12.69
C CYS A 166 -19.21 -19.48 12.82
N ALA A 167 -19.77 -19.39 14.02
CA ALA A 167 -21.21 -19.43 14.25
C ALA A 167 -21.91 -18.21 13.64
N VAL A 168 -21.41 -17.00 13.91
CA VAL A 168 -21.90 -15.76 13.30
C VAL A 168 -21.78 -15.82 11.77
N SER A 169 -20.60 -16.20 11.29
CA SER A 169 -20.32 -16.33 9.85
C SER A 169 -21.04 -17.49 9.19
N ALA A 170 -21.60 -18.46 9.92
CA ALA A 170 -22.48 -19.50 9.36
C ALA A 170 -23.93 -19.01 9.23
N ALA A 171 -24.36 -18.15 10.15
CA ALA A 171 -25.70 -17.57 10.17
C ALA A 171 -25.87 -16.37 9.22
N ALA A 172 -24.77 -15.72 8.84
CA ALA A 172 -24.77 -14.48 8.05
C ALA A 172 -25.33 -14.66 6.61
N GLY A 173 -25.87 -13.57 6.05
CA GLY A 173 -26.31 -13.54 4.64
C GLY A 173 -27.63 -14.29 4.37
N PRO A 174 -28.03 -14.38 3.09
CA PRO A 174 -29.36 -14.88 2.71
C PRO A 174 -29.53 -16.39 2.91
N GLU A 175 -28.45 -17.17 2.83
CA GLU A 175 -28.46 -18.63 2.95
C GLU A 175 -27.50 -19.09 4.05
N PRO A 176 -28.00 -19.32 5.28
CA PRO A 176 -27.18 -19.85 6.37
C PRO A 176 -26.59 -21.22 6.01
N SER A 177 -25.29 -21.41 6.26
CA SER A 177 -24.58 -22.66 6.01
C SER A 177 -23.38 -22.81 6.93
N PRO A 178 -23.09 -24.01 7.45
CA PRO A 178 -21.91 -24.25 8.28
C PRO A 178 -20.60 -23.89 7.59
N ILE A 179 -19.65 -23.37 8.36
CA ILE A 179 -18.26 -23.16 7.93
C ILE A 179 -17.53 -24.51 7.89
N THR A 180 -16.83 -24.78 6.80
CA THR A 180 -16.05 -26.00 6.58
C THR A 180 -14.55 -25.77 6.55
N ALA A 181 -14.11 -24.54 6.26
CA ALA A 181 -12.71 -24.15 6.31
C ALA A 181 -12.56 -22.66 6.58
N VAL A 182 -11.45 -22.29 7.22
CA VAL A 182 -11.03 -20.92 7.45
C VAL A 182 -9.61 -20.78 6.92
N GLU A 183 -9.41 -19.79 6.07
CA GLU A 183 -8.13 -19.49 5.42
C GLU A 183 -7.72 -18.08 5.83
N LYS A 184 -6.54 -17.93 6.44
CA LYS A 184 -6.05 -16.62 6.84
C LYS A 184 -5.54 -15.87 5.61
N MET A 185 -6.07 -14.68 5.39
CA MET A 185 -5.72 -13.76 4.32
C MET A 185 -5.44 -12.41 4.98
N GLU A 186 -4.20 -12.13 5.33
CA GLU A 186 -3.88 -10.92 6.09
C GLU A 186 -3.34 -9.84 5.16
N GLY A 187 -3.83 -8.60 5.30
CA GLY A 187 -3.31 -7.42 4.60
C GLY A 187 -2.40 -6.60 5.50
N GLY A 188 -1.89 -5.45 5.03
CA GLY A 188 -0.95 -4.62 5.80
C GLY A 188 -1.53 -3.99 7.08
N PHE A 189 -2.85 -3.83 7.18
CA PHE A 189 -3.52 -3.14 8.30
C PHE A 189 -4.67 -3.91 8.95
N SER A 190 -5.27 -4.86 8.22
CA SER A 190 -6.43 -5.63 8.67
C SER A 190 -6.15 -7.13 8.55
N LYS A 191 -6.54 -7.87 9.58
CA LYS A 191 -6.53 -9.33 9.54
C LYS A 191 -7.82 -9.79 8.87
N ALA A 192 -7.72 -10.45 7.72
CA ALA A 192 -8.87 -11.04 7.05
C ALA A 192 -8.83 -12.57 7.10
N LEU A 193 -9.99 -13.19 7.15
CA LEU A 193 -10.18 -14.62 7.11
C LEU A 193 -11.18 -14.94 6.02
N VAL A 194 -10.81 -15.76 5.05
CA VAL A 194 -11.73 -16.33 4.07
C VAL A 194 -12.37 -17.58 4.65
N MET A 195 -13.69 -17.54 4.79
CA MET A 195 -14.48 -18.63 5.34
C MET A 195 -15.24 -19.35 4.24
N LYS A 196 -14.94 -20.64 4.07
CA LYS A 196 -15.60 -21.51 3.09
C LYS A 196 -16.79 -22.19 3.75
N ARG A 197 -17.96 -22.05 3.17
CA ARG A 197 -19.20 -22.68 3.64
C ARG A 197 -19.46 -24.01 2.94
N LYS A 198 -20.20 -24.89 3.61
CA LYS A 198 -20.62 -26.20 3.07
C LYS A 198 -21.40 -26.10 1.75
N ASN A 199 -22.17 -25.04 1.54
CA ASN A 199 -22.89 -24.79 0.28
C ASN A 199 -22.00 -24.28 -0.87
N GLY A 200 -20.69 -24.12 -0.65
CA GLY A 200 -19.73 -23.63 -1.64
C GLY A 200 -19.59 -22.12 -1.71
N THR A 201 -20.38 -21.36 -0.95
CA THR A 201 -20.20 -19.89 -0.84
C THR A 201 -18.99 -19.55 0.03
N GLU A 202 -18.34 -18.44 -0.27
CA GLU A 202 -17.16 -17.96 0.48
C GLU A 202 -17.40 -16.54 0.97
N TYR A 203 -17.15 -16.30 2.25
CA TYR A 203 -17.19 -14.97 2.88
C TYR A 203 -15.82 -14.56 3.35
N ALA A 204 -15.63 -13.26 3.54
CA ALA A 204 -14.43 -12.70 4.14
C ALA A 204 -14.82 -12.04 5.47
N SER A 205 -14.08 -12.38 6.53
CA SER A 205 -14.25 -11.80 7.87
C SER A 205 -13.02 -10.94 8.20
N TYR A 206 -13.22 -9.69 8.63
CA TYR A 206 -12.15 -8.73 8.89
C TYR A 206 -12.12 -8.30 10.35
N PHE A 207 -10.91 -8.05 10.85
CA PHE A 207 -10.60 -7.56 12.19
C PHE A 207 -9.74 -6.30 12.11
N ALA A 208 -10.01 -5.34 13.03
CA ALA A 208 -9.44 -3.97 13.18
C ALA A 208 -10.15 -2.87 12.33
N LEU A 209 -10.42 -1.63 12.77
CA LEU A 209 -10.31 -0.89 14.05
C LEU A 209 -11.22 0.38 14.02
N LYS A 210 -12.24 0.49 14.89
CA LYS A 210 -13.16 1.65 15.15
C LYS A 210 -14.22 2.03 14.08
N VAL A 211 -15.40 1.42 14.27
CA VAL A 211 -16.79 1.93 14.16
C VAL A 211 -17.37 2.43 12.81
N ALA A 212 -16.63 3.06 11.88
CA ALA A 212 -17.27 3.74 10.73
C ALA A 212 -17.24 3.02 9.35
N PHE A 213 -16.49 1.92 9.20
CA PHE A 213 -16.11 1.43 7.86
C PHE A 213 -17.20 0.75 7.03
N TRP A 214 -18.19 0.11 7.66
CA TRP A 214 -19.19 -0.68 6.95
C TRP A 214 -20.37 0.16 6.44
N ALA A 215 -20.57 1.37 6.99
CA ALA A 215 -21.58 2.29 6.49
C ALA A 215 -21.27 2.71 5.05
N TYR A 216 -19.97 2.88 4.73
CA TYR A 216 -19.50 3.28 3.40
C TYR A 216 -19.86 2.28 2.32
N THR A 217 -19.56 0.99 2.51
CA THR A 217 -19.87 -0.04 1.50
C THR A 217 -21.36 -0.10 1.21
N THR A 218 -22.20 0.05 2.23
CA THR A 218 -23.66 0.01 2.05
C THR A 218 -24.18 1.26 1.35
N VAL A 219 -23.80 2.46 1.79
CA VAL A 219 -24.24 3.72 1.17
C VAL A 219 -23.73 3.85 -0.25
N VAL A 220 -22.49 3.45 -0.53
CA VAL A 220 -21.91 3.45 -1.89
C VAL A 220 -22.72 2.53 -2.82
N ARG A 221 -23.05 1.31 -2.38
CA ARG A 221 -23.85 0.36 -3.17
C ARG A 221 -25.29 0.83 -3.40
N GLN A 222 -25.88 1.52 -2.43
CA GLN A 222 -27.25 2.05 -2.55
C GLN A 222 -27.33 3.24 -3.51
N ASN A 223 -26.25 4.01 -3.64
CA ASN A 223 -26.24 5.29 -4.35
C ASN A 223 -25.46 5.27 -5.67
N THR A 224 -24.74 4.19 -5.99
CA THR A 224 -23.88 4.10 -7.18
C THR A 224 -23.88 2.69 -7.77
N ASP A 225 -23.38 2.54 -8.99
CA ASP A 225 -23.11 1.25 -9.63
C ASP A 225 -21.75 0.66 -9.18
N THR A 226 -21.10 1.27 -8.20
CA THR A 226 -19.78 0.85 -7.74
C THR A 226 -19.87 -0.53 -7.10
N PRO A 227 -19.20 -1.54 -7.66
CA PRO A 227 -19.26 -2.86 -7.11
C PRO A 227 -18.41 -2.91 -5.84
N ALA A 228 -19.06 -3.01 -4.68
CA ALA A 228 -18.41 -3.26 -3.39
C ALA A 228 -18.99 -4.52 -2.74
N PRO A 229 -18.25 -5.22 -1.87
CA PRO A 229 -18.78 -6.39 -1.15
C PRO A 229 -20.03 -6.09 -0.31
N ASN A 230 -20.99 -7.02 -0.28
CA ASN A 230 -22.12 -6.92 0.66
C ASN A 230 -21.67 -7.19 2.10
N ILE A 231 -22.12 -6.37 3.04
CA ILE A 231 -21.94 -6.62 4.48
C ILE A 231 -23.09 -7.48 4.99
N TYR A 232 -22.78 -8.55 5.72
CA TYR A 232 -23.78 -9.50 6.21
C TYR A 232 -23.95 -9.50 7.72
N SER A 233 -22.87 -9.28 8.48
CA SER A 233 -22.90 -9.17 9.94
C SER A 233 -21.71 -8.36 10.39
N TRP A 234 -21.82 -7.65 11.50
CA TRP A 234 -20.71 -6.88 12.04
C TRP A 234 -20.98 -6.55 13.52
N SER A 235 -19.93 -6.20 14.26
CA SER A 235 -20.04 -5.64 15.61
C SER A 235 -18.87 -4.70 15.88
N SER A 236 -19.16 -3.50 16.39
CA SER A 236 -18.16 -2.58 16.93
C SER A 236 -17.99 -2.67 18.45
N ASP A 237 -18.82 -3.46 19.12
CA ASP A 237 -18.69 -3.70 20.56
C ASP A 237 -17.89 -4.98 20.79
N THR A 238 -16.76 -4.88 21.50
CA THR A 238 -15.91 -6.04 21.84
C THR A 238 -16.52 -6.96 22.90
N SER A 239 -17.62 -6.55 23.56
CA SER A 239 -18.38 -7.40 24.49
C SER A 239 -19.19 -8.50 23.81
N ASN A 240 -19.28 -8.49 22.47
CA ASN A 240 -19.95 -9.51 21.69
C ASN A 240 -19.31 -10.90 21.84
N SER A 241 -20.00 -11.96 21.39
CA SER A 241 -19.55 -13.35 21.57
C SER A 241 -18.21 -13.69 20.90
N VAL A 242 -17.81 -12.95 19.85
CA VAL A 242 -16.50 -13.10 19.18
C VAL A 242 -15.37 -12.51 20.03
N GLY A 243 -15.67 -11.60 20.97
CA GLY A 243 -14.68 -10.95 21.82
C GLY A 243 -13.82 -9.89 21.12
N ALA A 244 -14.15 -9.52 19.88
CA ALA A 244 -13.45 -8.53 19.08
C ALA A 244 -14.43 -7.79 18.14
N GLU A 245 -14.05 -6.59 17.71
CA GLU A 245 -14.73 -5.92 16.59
C GLU A 245 -14.57 -6.78 15.33
N TYR A 246 -15.64 -6.96 14.56
CA TYR A 246 -15.60 -7.78 13.36
C TYR A 246 -16.57 -7.28 12.29
N ILE A 247 -16.28 -7.61 11.04
CA ILE A 247 -17.18 -7.50 9.90
C ILE A 247 -17.14 -8.83 9.14
N VAL A 248 -18.31 -9.39 8.85
CA VAL A 248 -18.53 -10.52 7.93
C VAL A 248 -19.13 -9.96 6.65
N MET A 249 -18.44 -10.16 5.54
CA MET A 249 -18.86 -9.65 4.24
C MET A 249 -18.68 -10.68 3.12
N GLU A 250 -19.30 -10.38 1.98
CA GLU A 250 -19.09 -11.10 0.73
C GLU A 250 -17.60 -11.12 0.37
N LYS A 251 -17.10 -12.27 -0.09
CA LYS A 251 -15.77 -12.30 -0.70
C LYS A 251 -15.83 -11.60 -2.04
N ALA A 252 -14.93 -10.65 -2.29
CA ALA A 252 -14.83 -9.97 -3.57
C ALA A 252 -14.73 -10.97 -4.73
N GLY A 253 -15.65 -10.83 -5.69
CA GLY A 253 -15.66 -11.65 -6.90
C GLY A 253 -14.56 -11.22 -7.88
N GLY A 254 -14.20 -12.12 -8.81
CA GLY A 254 -13.19 -11.86 -9.84
C GLY A 254 -11.76 -12.15 -9.41
N VAL A 255 -10.79 -11.55 -10.12
CA VAL A 255 -9.36 -11.69 -9.87
C VAL A 255 -8.73 -10.31 -9.63
N PRO A 256 -7.75 -10.18 -8.71
CA PRO A 256 -7.05 -8.91 -8.51
C PRO A 256 -6.39 -8.39 -9.80
N LEU A 257 -6.47 -7.08 -10.03
CA LEU A 257 -5.99 -6.44 -11.26
C LEU A 257 -4.50 -6.71 -11.51
N PHE A 258 -3.68 -6.75 -10.47
CA PHE A 258 -2.23 -6.95 -10.62
C PHE A 258 -1.89 -8.30 -11.29
N GLN A 259 -2.75 -9.31 -11.15
CA GLN A 259 -2.55 -10.63 -11.76
C GLN A 259 -2.82 -10.62 -13.27
N GLN A 260 -3.65 -9.68 -13.75
CA GLN A 260 -4.06 -9.60 -15.16
C GLN A 260 -3.40 -8.44 -15.92
N TRP A 261 -3.04 -7.35 -15.24
CA TRP A 261 -2.59 -6.10 -15.86
C TRP A 261 -1.46 -6.26 -16.88
N GLY A 262 -0.48 -7.11 -16.58
CA GLY A 262 0.64 -7.38 -17.49
C GLY A 262 0.24 -8.07 -18.79
N ASN A 263 -0.86 -8.82 -18.79
CA ASN A 263 -1.38 -9.59 -19.93
C ASN A 263 -2.49 -8.84 -20.70
N MET A 264 -2.99 -7.73 -20.15
CA MET A 264 -4.04 -6.94 -20.79
C MET A 264 -3.53 -6.23 -22.04
N THR A 265 -4.36 -6.22 -23.08
CA THR A 265 -4.12 -5.38 -24.28
C THR A 265 -4.20 -3.89 -23.91
N GLU A 266 -3.58 -3.02 -24.71
CA GLU A 266 -3.71 -1.56 -24.52
C GLU A 266 -5.19 -1.13 -24.54
N PHE A 267 -6.00 -1.68 -25.45
CA PHE A 267 -7.43 -1.40 -25.53
C PHE A 267 -8.17 -1.79 -24.24
N SER A 268 -7.90 -2.99 -23.70
CA SER A 268 -8.51 -3.45 -22.44
C SER A 268 -8.14 -2.54 -21.26
N LYS A 269 -6.90 -2.02 -21.22
CA LYS A 269 -6.48 -1.06 -20.18
C LYS A 269 -7.22 0.26 -20.31
N LEU A 270 -7.41 0.77 -21.53
CA LEU A 270 -8.17 1.99 -21.78
C LEU A 270 -9.64 1.85 -21.35
N GLU A 271 -10.28 0.72 -21.68
CA GLU A 271 -11.66 0.47 -21.26
C GLU A 271 -11.78 0.33 -19.73
N LEU A 272 -10.81 -0.31 -19.06
CA LEU A 272 -10.76 -0.35 -17.60
C LEU A 272 -10.64 1.03 -16.98
N ILE A 273 -9.72 1.87 -17.48
CA ILE A 273 -9.51 3.25 -17.00
C ILE A 273 -10.79 4.09 -17.18
N LYS A 274 -11.46 3.91 -18.31
CA LYS A 274 -12.76 4.54 -18.57
C LYS A 274 -13.85 4.07 -17.62
N GLY A 275 -13.92 2.76 -17.34
CA GLY A 275 -14.81 2.21 -16.32
C GLY A 275 -14.52 2.79 -14.94
N LEU A 276 -13.25 2.85 -14.55
CA LEU A 276 -12.81 3.38 -13.25
C LEU A 276 -13.21 4.84 -13.06
N THR A 277 -12.90 5.71 -14.03
CA THR A 277 -13.23 7.14 -13.95
C THR A 277 -14.74 7.41 -13.91
N LYS A 278 -15.55 6.53 -14.49
CA LYS A 278 -17.02 6.57 -14.35
C LYS A 278 -17.47 6.20 -12.93
N LEU A 279 -16.85 5.19 -12.30
CA LEU A 279 -17.14 4.85 -10.91
C LEU A 279 -16.73 5.99 -9.97
N GLU A 280 -15.52 6.55 -10.14
CA GLU A 280 -15.06 7.73 -9.40
C GLU A 280 -16.02 8.91 -9.52
N LYS A 281 -16.58 9.15 -10.72
CA LYS A 281 -17.61 10.18 -10.94
C LYS A 281 -18.85 9.91 -10.09
N GLN A 282 -19.32 8.67 -10.07
CA GLN A 282 -20.52 8.31 -9.30
C GLN A 282 -20.30 8.52 -7.81
N LEU A 283 -19.15 8.10 -7.27
CA LEU A 283 -18.76 8.34 -5.88
C LEU A 283 -18.74 9.84 -5.56
N ALA A 284 -18.09 10.64 -6.42
CA ALA A 284 -18.01 12.09 -6.26
C ALA A 284 -19.35 12.82 -6.42
N SER A 285 -20.38 12.15 -6.96
CA SER A 285 -21.71 12.74 -7.18
C SER A 285 -22.66 12.51 -6.00
N VAL A 286 -22.33 11.59 -5.09
CA VAL A 286 -23.14 11.35 -3.88
C VAL A 286 -23.08 12.59 -2.99
N GLN A 287 -24.25 13.14 -2.65
CA GLN A 287 -24.35 14.34 -1.83
C GLN A 287 -24.30 13.98 -0.35
N PHE A 288 -23.42 14.64 0.39
CA PHE A 288 -23.35 14.51 1.84
C PHE A 288 -23.55 15.88 2.51
N PRO A 289 -24.17 15.90 3.70
CA PRO A 289 -24.57 17.15 4.34
C PRO A 289 -23.43 17.86 5.11
N ALA A 290 -22.31 17.16 5.34
CA ALA A 290 -21.17 17.67 6.10
C ALA A 290 -19.90 16.85 5.78
N TYR A 291 -18.74 17.35 6.20
CA TYR A 291 -17.49 16.59 6.28
C TYR A 291 -17.39 15.82 7.58
N GLY A 292 -16.72 14.67 7.53
CA GLY A 292 -16.54 13.78 8.68
C GLY A 292 -16.53 12.33 8.24
N SER A 293 -17.04 11.45 9.10
CA SER A 293 -17.17 10.02 8.78
C SER A 293 -18.63 9.57 8.77
N LEU A 294 -18.92 8.51 8.01
CA LEU A 294 -20.26 7.95 7.88
C LEU A 294 -20.55 6.93 8.99
N TYR A 295 -21.73 7.01 9.60
CA TYR A 295 -22.15 6.15 10.71
C TYR A 295 -23.58 5.64 10.51
N LEU A 296 -23.88 4.48 11.09
CA LEU A 296 -25.25 4.07 11.37
C LEU A 296 -25.66 4.59 12.74
N ARG A 297 -26.78 5.31 12.75
CA ARG A 297 -27.31 6.02 13.91
C ARG A 297 -27.61 5.07 15.07
N ASP A 298 -28.28 3.95 14.78
CA ASP A 298 -28.76 3.03 15.82
C ASP A 298 -27.62 2.30 16.55
N SER A 299 -26.45 2.19 15.93
CA SER A 299 -25.30 1.50 16.52
C SER A 299 -24.30 2.43 17.20
N CYS A 300 -24.51 3.74 17.11
CA CYS A 300 -23.69 4.74 17.78
C CYS A 300 -24.57 5.67 18.63
N PRO A 301 -25.25 5.15 19.67
CA PRO A 301 -26.18 5.95 20.49
C PRO A 301 -25.48 7.11 21.22
N ASP A 302 -24.17 6.97 21.49
CA ASP A 302 -23.34 7.98 22.16
C ASP A 302 -22.78 9.05 21.20
N LEU A 303 -23.18 9.04 19.92
CA LEU A 303 -22.72 10.01 18.92
C LEU A 303 -23.29 11.40 19.22
N GLY A 304 -22.52 12.23 19.94
CA GLY A 304 -22.99 13.52 20.44
C GLY A 304 -23.31 14.57 19.36
N ARG A 305 -22.65 14.53 18.21
CA ARG A 305 -22.89 15.45 17.07
C ARG A 305 -22.91 14.67 15.76
N TYR A 306 -23.99 14.78 15.01
CA TYR A 306 -24.13 14.17 13.69
C TYR A 306 -25.13 14.93 12.82
N GLN A 307 -25.08 14.68 11.52
CA GLN A 307 -26.00 15.22 10.52
C GLN A 307 -26.58 14.05 9.70
N PRO A 308 -27.90 13.79 9.75
CA PRO A 308 -28.54 12.73 8.98
C PRO A 308 -28.35 12.93 7.46
N LEU A 309 -28.26 11.82 6.72
CA LEU A 309 -28.31 11.85 5.26
C LEU A 309 -29.70 12.27 4.78
N ASP A 310 -29.77 12.89 3.61
CA ASP A 310 -31.03 13.22 2.97
C ASP A 310 -31.76 11.95 2.50
N ALA A 311 -33.09 12.02 2.44
CA ALA A 311 -33.94 10.90 2.01
C ALA A 311 -33.63 10.38 0.60
N ALA A 312 -32.99 11.21 -0.24
CA ALA A 312 -32.55 10.81 -1.57
C ALA A 312 -31.37 9.82 -1.52
N GLN A 313 -30.49 9.95 -0.53
CA GLN A 313 -29.34 9.06 -0.34
C GLN A 313 -29.63 7.92 0.63
N ASP A 314 -30.54 8.15 1.58
CA ASP A 314 -30.96 7.17 2.57
C ASP A 314 -32.45 7.32 2.90
N SER A 315 -33.28 6.55 2.19
CA SER A 315 -34.73 6.49 2.44
C SER A 315 -35.11 5.93 3.82
N THR A 316 -34.20 5.22 4.50
CA THR A 316 -34.44 4.62 5.81
C THR A 316 -34.16 5.59 6.96
N GLY A 317 -33.35 6.62 6.70
CA GLY A 317 -32.88 7.57 7.71
C GLY A 317 -31.96 6.95 8.76
N SER A 318 -31.32 5.82 8.43
CA SER A 318 -30.44 5.05 9.33
C SER A 318 -29.02 5.60 9.37
N TYR A 319 -28.59 6.34 8.34
CA TYR A 319 -27.21 6.81 8.19
C TYR A 319 -27.07 8.30 8.52
N CYS A 320 -25.90 8.68 9.02
CA CYS A 320 -25.53 10.06 9.28
C CYS A 320 -24.03 10.31 9.07
N VAL A 321 -23.67 11.57 8.85
CA VAL A 321 -22.29 12.04 8.94
C VAL A 321 -22.01 12.51 10.36
N GLY A 322 -21.02 11.91 11.01
CA GLY A 322 -20.58 12.23 12.36
C GLY A 322 -19.12 12.71 12.40
N PRO A 323 -18.49 12.69 13.58
CA PRO A 323 -17.09 13.08 13.74
C PRO A 323 -16.13 12.22 12.89
N SER A 324 -14.97 12.76 12.52
CA SER A 324 -13.97 12.03 11.73
C SER A 324 -13.38 10.84 12.49
N CYS A 325 -13.27 9.70 11.80
CA CYS A 325 -12.55 8.49 12.23
C CYS A 325 -11.11 8.44 11.74
N GLU A 326 -10.56 9.52 11.16
CA GLU A 326 -9.15 9.52 10.80
C GLU A 326 -8.28 9.42 12.05
N ARG A 327 -7.15 8.70 11.94
CA ARG A 327 -6.21 8.48 13.05
C ARG A 327 -5.76 9.78 13.74
N ALA A 328 -5.70 10.89 12.99
CA ALA A 328 -5.36 12.20 13.53
C ALA A 328 -6.41 12.76 14.53
N TYR A 329 -7.65 12.29 14.48
CA TYR A 329 -8.76 12.67 15.38
C TYR A 329 -9.15 11.57 16.38
N ILE A 330 -8.72 10.32 16.15
CA ILE A 330 -8.89 9.23 17.11
C ILE A 330 -7.92 9.41 18.27
N LEU A 331 -8.46 9.83 19.42
CA LEU A 331 -7.73 9.93 20.69
C LEU A 331 -7.08 8.59 21.06
N GLN A 332 -5.83 8.64 21.54
CA GLN A 332 -5.18 7.49 22.16
C GLN A 332 -5.95 7.11 23.44
N ALA A 333 -6.05 5.82 23.75
CA ALA A 333 -6.72 5.35 24.95
C ALA A 333 -6.06 6.00 26.20
N GLY A 334 -6.80 6.85 26.91
CA GLY A 334 -6.32 7.61 28.06
C GLY A 334 -6.34 9.13 27.89
N GLU A 335 -6.49 9.65 26.66
CA GLU A 335 -6.71 11.08 26.43
C GLU A 335 -8.19 11.44 26.65
N ASN A 336 -8.53 11.89 27.86
CA ASN A 336 -9.80 12.59 28.08
C ASN A 336 -9.75 13.94 27.35
N SER A 337 -10.29 13.97 26.13
CA SER A 337 -10.40 15.20 25.35
C SER A 337 -11.88 15.51 25.10
N THR A 338 -12.48 16.23 26.04
CA THR A 338 -13.80 16.86 25.86
C THR A 338 -13.72 18.14 25.02
N ASN A 339 -12.58 18.46 24.40
CA ASN A 339 -12.30 19.80 23.88
C ASN A 339 -11.66 19.85 22.48
N VAL A 340 -11.60 18.74 21.74
CA VAL A 340 -11.17 18.73 20.33
C VAL A 340 -12.40 18.67 19.44
N ASP A 341 -12.53 19.61 18.50
CA ASP A 341 -13.59 19.60 17.51
C ASP A 341 -13.29 18.51 16.46
N ASN A 342 -13.97 17.38 16.58
CA ASN A 342 -13.83 16.25 15.67
C ASN A 342 -14.88 16.24 14.54
N GLY A 343 -15.68 17.31 14.42
CA GLY A 343 -16.75 17.40 13.44
C GLY A 343 -18.10 16.85 13.93
N PRO A 344 -19.07 16.64 13.02
CA PRO A 344 -18.99 16.92 11.59
C PRO A 344 -18.88 18.44 11.30
N TRP A 345 -18.31 18.80 10.14
CA TRP A 345 -18.07 20.19 9.73
C TRP A 345 -18.87 20.55 8.47
N HIS A 346 -19.43 21.76 8.44
CA HIS A 346 -20.34 22.20 7.36
C HIS A 346 -19.68 23.15 6.34
N SER A 347 -18.42 23.49 6.54
CA SER A 347 -17.68 24.39 5.63
C SER A 347 -16.18 24.12 5.71
N ILE A 348 -15.46 24.49 4.64
CA ILE A 348 -14.00 24.27 4.57
C ILE A 348 -13.27 25.12 5.59
N SER A 349 -13.80 26.31 5.90
CA SER A 349 -13.33 27.14 6.99
C SER A 349 -13.45 26.43 8.34
N ALA A 350 -14.62 25.86 8.64
CA ALA A 350 -14.85 25.17 9.91
C ALA A 350 -13.89 23.98 10.07
N PHE A 351 -13.71 23.19 9.00
CA PHE A 351 -12.78 22.07 8.99
C PHE A 351 -11.32 22.51 9.15
N GLY A 352 -10.87 23.50 8.38
CA GLY A 352 -9.50 24.02 8.47
C GLY A 352 -9.17 24.61 9.84
N LYS A 353 -10.13 25.33 10.45
CA LYS A 353 -9.99 25.83 11.83
C LYS A 353 -9.94 24.71 12.86
N ALA A 354 -10.67 23.62 12.67
CA ALA A 354 -10.60 22.47 13.56
C ALA A 354 -9.20 21.82 13.55
N ILE A 355 -8.60 21.68 12.35
CA ILE A 355 -7.20 21.21 12.20
C ILE A 355 -6.24 22.13 12.97
N ALA A 356 -6.30 23.45 12.73
CA ALA A 356 -5.41 24.40 13.37
C ALA A 356 -5.54 24.40 14.90
N ASN A 357 -6.78 24.40 15.41
CA ASN A 357 -7.04 24.40 16.85
C ASN A 357 -6.60 23.09 17.52
N ARG A 358 -6.71 21.95 16.82
CA ARG A 358 -6.16 20.67 17.30
C ARG A 358 -4.65 20.76 17.50
N GLU A 359 -3.92 21.29 16.52
CA GLU A 359 -2.48 21.45 16.63
C GLU A 359 -2.09 22.45 17.74
N ILE A 360 -2.79 23.58 17.86
CA ILE A 360 -2.60 24.51 18.99
C ILE A 360 -2.78 23.79 20.34
N ASN A 361 -3.79 22.93 20.45
CA ASN A 361 -4.06 22.16 21.67
C ASN A 361 -2.90 21.20 22.00
N ARG A 362 -2.41 20.45 21.00
CA ARG A 362 -1.29 19.51 21.15
C ARG A 362 -0.01 20.24 21.60
N ILE A 363 0.31 21.34 20.95
CA ILE A 363 1.49 22.17 21.27
C ILE A 363 1.36 22.75 22.69
N THR A 364 0.19 23.28 23.05
CA THR A 364 -0.05 23.87 24.38
C THR A 364 0.07 22.83 25.50
N ARG A 365 -0.33 21.58 25.24
CA ARG A 365 -0.24 20.47 26.21
C ARG A 365 1.13 19.80 26.24
N GLY A 366 2.04 20.15 25.34
CA GLY A 366 3.35 19.52 25.23
C GLY A 366 3.31 18.08 24.69
N THR A 367 2.22 17.68 24.01
CA THR A 367 2.05 16.32 23.44
C THR A 367 2.64 16.21 22.02
N GLN A 368 3.72 16.95 21.74
CA GLN A 368 4.37 17.00 20.42
C GLN A 368 5.45 15.92 20.31
N ALA A 369 5.49 15.23 19.18
CA ALA A 369 6.54 14.27 18.81
C ALA A 369 7.29 14.84 17.60
N GLN A 370 8.37 15.58 17.87
CA GLN A 370 9.14 16.24 16.81
C GLN A 370 9.87 15.21 15.95
N GLN A 371 9.71 15.33 14.63
CA GLN A 371 10.36 14.47 13.64
C GLN A 371 11.53 15.22 12.98
N GLY A 372 12.66 14.52 12.82
CA GLY A 372 13.86 15.05 12.17
C GLY A 372 14.66 16.06 13.01
N ALA A 373 15.91 16.31 12.59
CA ALA A 373 16.85 17.21 13.27
C ALA A 373 16.98 18.57 12.55
N PHE A 374 15.85 19.17 12.15
CA PHE A 374 15.78 20.51 11.54
C PHE A 374 15.05 21.49 12.46
N TYR A 375 14.92 22.75 12.07
CA TYR A 375 14.28 23.76 12.92
C TYR A 375 12.75 23.62 12.98
N HIS A 376 12.18 23.34 14.16
CA HIS A 376 10.71 23.24 14.34
C HIS A 376 10.03 24.53 14.77
N GLY A 377 10.78 25.56 15.14
CA GLY A 377 10.25 26.77 15.77
C GLY A 377 9.88 26.60 17.23
N THR A 378 9.72 27.72 17.95
CA THR A 378 9.24 27.68 19.34
C THR A 378 7.73 27.42 19.39
N SER A 379 7.21 26.90 20.51
CA SER A 379 5.75 26.75 20.68
C SER A 379 4.97 28.05 20.47
N THR A 380 5.57 29.20 20.80
CA THR A 380 4.97 30.52 20.55
C THR A 380 4.88 30.82 19.06
N GLU A 381 5.95 30.54 18.33
CA GLU A 381 6.04 30.73 16.88
C GLU A 381 5.09 29.79 16.12
N GLN A 382 5.02 28.52 16.53
CA GLN A 382 4.08 27.54 15.97
C GLN A 382 2.62 27.98 16.17
N ILE A 383 2.26 28.40 17.39
CA ILE A 383 0.90 28.88 17.70
C ILE A 383 0.58 30.17 16.94
N ALA A 384 1.54 31.09 16.80
CA ALA A 384 1.36 32.31 16.00
C ALA A 384 1.07 31.97 14.53
N LEU A 385 1.88 31.09 13.94
CA LEU A 385 1.71 30.64 12.56
C LEU A 385 0.34 29.97 12.33
N LEU A 386 -0.10 29.11 13.27
CA LEU A 386 -1.42 28.49 13.23
C LEU A 386 -2.57 29.51 13.34
N ARG A 387 -2.37 30.59 14.10
CA ARG A 387 -3.36 31.69 14.19
C ARG A 387 -3.42 32.49 12.88
N ASP A 388 -2.30 32.73 12.22
CA ASP A 388 -2.28 33.34 10.89
C ASP A 388 -2.99 32.45 9.87
N THR A 389 -2.78 31.14 9.93
CA THR A 389 -3.52 30.16 9.12
C THR A 389 -5.02 30.23 9.38
N ILE A 390 -5.48 30.36 10.63
CA ILE A 390 -6.92 30.51 10.95
C ILE A 390 -7.53 31.72 10.23
N GLN A 391 -6.81 32.84 10.13
CA GLN A 391 -7.28 34.02 9.40
C GLN A 391 -7.51 33.73 7.91
N ILE A 392 -6.69 32.87 7.30
CA ILE A 392 -6.90 32.40 5.91
C ILE A 392 -8.08 31.45 5.82
N MET A 393 -8.21 30.52 6.77
CA MET A 393 -9.32 29.57 6.79
C MET A 393 -10.68 30.28 6.79
N ASP A 394 -10.81 31.44 7.43
CA ASP A 394 -12.03 32.26 7.41
C ASP A 394 -12.41 32.80 6.02
N LEU A 395 -11.45 32.93 5.10
CA LEU A 395 -11.68 33.46 3.76
C LEU A 395 -12.05 32.37 2.73
N LEU A 396 -11.77 31.10 3.04
CA LEU A 396 -11.84 30.02 2.05
C LEU A 396 -13.26 29.71 1.60
N ASP A 397 -14.26 29.81 2.48
CA ASP A 397 -15.67 29.50 2.15
C ASP A 397 -16.21 30.38 1.01
N THR A 398 -15.70 31.62 0.89
CA THR A 398 -16.07 32.58 -0.15
C THR A 398 -15.09 32.64 -1.31
N HIS A 399 -14.03 31.83 -1.29
CA HIS A 399 -12.97 31.88 -2.30
C HIS A 399 -13.50 31.45 -3.69
N PRO A 400 -13.25 32.20 -4.78
CA PRO A 400 -13.84 31.96 -6.09
C PRO A 400 -13.58 30.56 -6.66
N ILE A 401 -12.35 30.06 -6.49
CA ILE A 401 -11.94 28.70 -6.88
C ILE A 401 -12.52 27.65 -5.94
N LEU A 402 -12.21 27.72 -4.63
CA LEU A 402 -12.49 26.63 -3.69
C LEU A 402 -13.98 26.41 -3.42
N SER A 403 -14.80 27.48 -3.38
CA SER A 403 -16.24 27.37 -3.14
C SER A 403 -16.96 26.44 -4.14
N ARG A 404 -16.41 26.28 -5.36
CA ARG A 404 -16.93 25.37 -6.40
C ARG A 404 -16.55 23.91 -6.21
N HIS A 405 -15.50 23.65 -5.43
CA HIS A 405 -14.89 22.33 -5.22
C HIS A 405 -14.91 21.89 -3.74
N ALA A 406 -15.61 22.65 -2.90
CA ALA A 406 -15.79 22.40 -1.48
C ALA A 406 -16.87 21.34 -1.18
N GLN A 407 -17.54 20.76 -2.18
CA GLN A 407 -18.63 19.82 -1.91
C GLN A 407 -18.12 18.59 -1.13
N PRO A 408 -18.85 18.15 -0.08
CA PRO A 408 -18.53 16.93 0.65
C PRO A 408 -18.73 15.71 -0.27
N ILE A 409 -17.66 14.98 -0.57
CA ILE A 409 -17.70 13.78 -1.41
C ILE A 409 -17.03 12.59 -0.75
N ILE A 410 -17.28 11.39 -1.27
CA ILE A 410 -16.45 10.21 -1.02
C ILE A 410 -15.49 10.04 -2.19
N TRP A 411 -14.23 9.75 -1.87
CA TRP A 411 -13.22 9.30 -2.82
C TRP A 411 -12.50 8.07 -2.26
N HIS A 412 -12.18 7.09 -3.12
CA HIS A 412 -11.39 5.94 -2.69
C HIS A 412 -9.90 6.29 -2.77
N SER A 413 -9.31 6.71 -1.65
CA SER A 413 -7.93 7.19 -1.60
C SER A 413 -6.88 6.09 -1.79
N ASP A 414 -7.20 4.82 -1.54
CA ASP A 414 -6.24 3.69 -1.63
C ASP A 414 -6.49 2.77 -2.84
N LEU A 415 -6.66 3.35 -4.03
CA LEU A 415 -6.83 2.57 -5.26
C LEU A 415 -5.48 2.15 -5.85
N HIS A 416 -5.03 0.96 -5.45
CA HIS A 416 -3.96 0.22 -6.12
C HIS A 416 -4.50 -1.09 -6.75
N MET A 417 -3.69 -1.75 -7.58
CA MET A 417 -4.12 -2.95 -8.31
C MET A 417 -4.51 -4.15 -7.42
N GLY A 418 -4.20 -4.11 -6.12
CA GLY A 418 -4.62 -5.11 -5.14
C GLY A 418 -6.07 -4.91 -4.65
N ASN A 419 -6.55 -3.66 -4.65
CA ASN A 419 -7.89 -3.29 -4.21
C ASN A 419 -8.93 -3.26 -5.35
N ILE A 420 -8.50 -3.54 -6.58
CA ILE A 420 -9.35 -3.58 -7.78
C ILE A 420 -9.45 -5.03 -8.27
N PHE A 421 -10.68 -5.56 -8.34
CA PHE A 421 -10.96 -6.89 -8.87
C PHE A 421 -11.66 -6.78 -10.21
N VAL A 422 -11.21 -7.58 -11.17
CA VAL A 422 -11.73 -7.62 -12.55
C VAL A 422 -12.28 -8.99 -12.90
N SER A 423 -13.13 -9.03 -13.92
CA SER A 423 -13.67 -10.30 -14.44
C SER A 423 -12.54 -11.17 -15.00
N ALA A 424 -12.55 -12.47 -14.69
CA ALA A 424 -11.58 -13.42 -15.24
C ALA A 424 -11.72 -13.58 -16.77
N ASP A 425 -12.95 -13.48 -17.28
CA ASP A 425 -13.26 -13.61 -18.71
C ASP A 425 -13.07 -12.30 -19.48
N ASP A 426 -13.21 -11.15 -18.80
CA ASP A 426 -13.05 -9.81 -19.38
C ASP A 426 -12.33 -8.88 -18.38
N PRO A 427 -10.99 -8.87 -18.40
CA PRO A 427 -10.20 -8.06 -17.46
C PRO A 427 -10.40 -6.55 -17.59
N SER A 428 -11.14 -6.06 -18.60
CA SER A 428 -11.49 -4.63 -18.70
C SER A 428 -12.64 -4.24 -17.76
N ARG A 429 -13.42 -5.22 -17.28
CA ARG A 429 -14.58 -4.98 -16.42
C ARG A 429 -14.21 -5.11 -14.94
N ILE A 430 -14.31 -4.01 -14.20
CA ILE A 430 -14.23 -3.99 -12.75
C ILE A 430 -15.48 -4.66 -12.17
N VAL A 431 -15.30 -5.63 -11.27
CA VAL A 431 -16.38 -6.42 -10.65
C VAL A 431 -16.41 -6.33 -9.14
N SER A 432 -15.35 -5.80 -8.50
CA SER A 432 -15.37 -5.43 -7.09
C SER A 432 -14.24 -4.45 -6.79
N LEU A 433 -14.51 -3.49 -5.91
CA LEU A 433 -13.54 -2.63 -5.24
C LEU A 433 -13.62 -2.95 -3.74
N ILE A 434 -12.46 -3.14 -3.12
CA ILE A 434 -12.35 -3.47 -1.69
C ILE A 434 -11.56 -2.39 -0.94
N ASP A 435 -11.45 -2.57 0.37
CA ASP A 435 -10.70 -1.68 1.25
C ASP A 435 -11.28 -0.26 1.35
N TRP A 436 -12.60 -0.22 1.53
CA TRP A 436 -13.36 1.01 1.86
C TRP A 436 -13.09 1.52 3.29
N GLN A 437 -12.03 1.03 3.93
CA GLN A 437 -11.62 1.42 5.26
C GLN A 437 -10.95 2.80 5.21
N SER A 438 -11.02 3.55 6.31
CA SER A 438 -10.39 4.87 6.46
C SER A 438 -10.79 5.92 5.42
N ILE A 439 -11.93 5.75 4.76
CA ILE A 439 -12.53 6.77 3.88
C ILE A 439 -13.15 7.86 4.74
N SER A 440 -12.97 9.10 4.28
CA SER A 440 -13.59 10.30 4.86
C SER A 440 -14.50 10.98 3.85
N ILE A 441 -15.48 11.72 4.36
CA ILE A 441 -16.26 12.66 3.55
C ILE A 441 -15.57 14.02 3.67
N LEU A 442 -14.99 14.50 2.57
CA LEU A 442 -14.16 15.70 2.52
C LEU A 442 -14.40 16.50 1.22
N PRO A 443 -13.90 17.74 1.11
CA PRO A 443 -13.82 18.46 -0.16
C PRO A 443 -13.06 17.68 -1.24
N ALA A 444 -13.52 17.74 -2.48
CA ALA A 444 -12.90 17.03 -3.60
C ALA A 444 -11.40 17.34 -3.75
N PHE A 445 -10.99 18.61 -3.59
CA PHE A 445 -9.59 19.03 -3.79
C PHE A 445 -8.62 18.49 -2.74
N LEU A 446 -9.12 18.02 -1.59
CA LEU A 446 -8.28 17.43 -0.54
C LEU A 446 -8.03 15.94 -0.77
N GLN A 447 -8.94 15.23 -1.43
CA GLN A 447 -8.90 13.77 -1.54
C GLN A 447 -8.80 13.22 -2.97
N ALA A 448 -9.27 13.96 -3.98
CA ALA A 448 -9.16 13.53 -5.37
C ALA A 448 -7.68 13.39 -5.75
N GLN A 449 -7.30 12.18 -6.15
CA GLN A 449 -5.94 11.85 -6.52
C GLN A 449 -5.89 10.71 -7.54
N TRP A 450 -4.74 10.57 -8.18
CA TRP A 450 -4.44 9.48 -9.10
C TRP A 450 -4.41 8.14 -8.36
N PRO A 451 -5.03 7.08 -8.90
CA PRO A 451 -4.76 5.71 -8.47
C PRO A 451 -3.27 5.39 -8.60
N GLU A 452 -2.72 4.59 -7.69
CA GLU A 452 -1.27 4.38 -7.54
C GLU A 452 -0.60 3.97 -8.86
N PHE A 453 -1.19 2.98 -9.53
CA PHE A 453 -0.68 2.42 -10.78
C PHE A 453 -0.89 3.31 -12.02
N LEU A 454 -1.61 4.43 -11.86
CA LEU A 454 -1.87 5.40 -12.91
C LEU A 454 -1.12 6.72 -12.69
N LYS A 455 -0.35 6.83 -11.60
CA LYS A 455 0.43 8.04 -11.30
C LYS A 455 1.37 8.40 -12.46
N PRO A 456 1.45 9.70 -12.82
CA PRO A 456 2.35 10.16 -13.86
C PRO A 456 3.83 9.96 -13.46
N PRO A 457 4.73 9.68 -14.42
CA PRO A 457 6.18 9.69 -14.16
C PRO A 457 6.69 11.11 -13.91
N SER A 458 7.90 11.25 -13.36
CA SER A 458 8.46 12.55 -12.94
C SER A 458 8.55 13.61 -14.05
N LYS A 459 8.74 13.20 -15.31
CA LYS A 459 8.82 14.10 -16.49
C LYS A 459 7.51 14.16 -17.28
N TYR A 460 6.37 14.02 -16.61
CA TYR A 460 5.07 14.07 -17.25
C TYR A 460 4.70 15.49 -17.69
N THR A 461 4.11 15.61 -18.89
CA THR A 461 3.52 16.86 -19.38
C THR A 461 2.01 16.78 -19.26
N GLU A 462 1.42 17.66 -18.47
CA GLU A 462 -0.03 17.78 -18.29
C GLU A 462 -0.75 18.28 -19.56
N GLY A 463 -2.06 18.04 -19.64
CA GLY A 463 -2.91 18.46 -20.74
C GLY A 463 -2.95 17.50 -21.93
N PHE A 464 -3.66 17.86 -22.99
CA PHE A 464 -3.93 16.98 -24.14
C PHE A 464 -2.76 16.83 -25.11
N VAL A 465 -1.60 16.42 -24.58
CA VAL A 465 -0.36 16.17 -25.32
C VAL A 465 -0.10 14.68 -25.41
N GLN A 466 0.28 14.21 -26.60
CA GLN A 466 0.66 12.82 -26.80
C GLN A 466 2.05 12.54 -26.19
N PRO A 467 2.20 11.56 -25.29
CA PRO A 467 3.51 11.16 -24.77
C PRO A 467 4.42 10.65 -25.88
N LYS A 468 5.67 11.11 -25.89
CA LYS A 468 6.70 10.71 -26.86
C LYS A 468 7.91 10.14 -26.13
N LEU A 469 8.65 9.27 -26.81
CA LEU A 469 9.98 8.88 -26.38
C LEU A 469 10.94 10.08 -26.51
N PRO A 470 12.06 10.10 -25.77
CA PRO A 470 13.11 11.10 -25.94
C PRO A 470 13.62 11.16 -27.38
N ASP A 471 13.96 12.35 -27.88
CA ASP A 471 14.42 12.55 -29.26
C ASP A 471 15.73 11.79 -29.55
N ASP A 472 16.57 11.60 -28.53
CA ASP A 472 17.84 10.88 -28.57
C ASP A 472 17.71 9.39 -28.23
N PHE A 473 16.49 8.84 -28.14
CA PHE A 473 16.24 7.45 -27.73
C PHE A 473 17.08 6.41 -28.48
N GLN A 474 17.38 6.63 -29.77
CA GLN A 474 18.21 5.69 -30.55
C GLN A 474 19.67 5.64 -30.07
N ASN A 475 20.17 6.72 -29.48
CA ASN A 475 21.55 6.87 -29.02
C ASN A 475 21.75 6.42 -27.55
N LEU A 476 20.66 6.25 -26.80
CA LEU A 476 20.68 5.75 -25.43
C LEU A 476 21.27 4.34 -25.35
N ASP A 477 21.90 4.03 -24.22
CA ASP A 477 22.37 2.68 -23.94
C ASP A 477 21.19 1.70 -23.73
N PRO A 478 21.42 0.37 -23.71
CA PRO A 478 20.35 -0.60 -23.56
C PRO A 478 19.51 -0.43 -22.29
N ASP A 479 20.10 -0.07 -21.16
CA ASP A 479 19.41 0.04 -19.87
C ASP A 479 18.60 1.34 -19.82
N GLU A 480 19.17 2.44 -20.34
CA GLU A 480 18.48 3.72 -20.53
C GLU A 480 17.29 3.58 -21.49
N LYS A 481 17.41 2.78 -22.55
CA LYS A 481 16.28 2.48 -23.46
C LYS A 481 15.14 1.74 -22.76
N VAL A 482 15.46 0.80 -21.88
CA VAL A 482 14.46 0.09 -21.09
C VAL A 482 13.73 1.06 -20.16
N LEU A 483 14.47 1.91 -19.45
CA LEU A 483 13.90 2.91 -18.56
C LEU A 483 13.03 3.92 -19.31
N ALA A 484 13.52 4.48 -20.42
CA ALA A 484 12.76 5.42 -21.25
C ALA A 484 11.48 4.78 -21.81
N THR A 485 11.52 3.49 -22.16
CA THR A 485 10.33 2.75 -22.61
C THR A 485 9.32 2.54 -21.48
N LEU A 486 9.80 2.25 -20.26
CA LEU A 486 8.96 2.11 -19.08
C LEU A 486 8.25 3.43 -18.75
N GLU A 487 9.01 4.52 -18.65
CA GLU A 487 8.48 5.88 -18.39
C GLU A 487 7.47 6.30 -19.46
N TRP A 488 7.77 6.06 -20.74
CA TRP A 488 6.86 6.36 -21.84
C TRP A 488 5.56 5.56 -21.75
N ASN A 489 5.63 4.26 -21.41
CA ASN A 489 4.44 3.44 -21.21
C ASN A 489 3.60 3.92 -20.01
N GLN A 490 4.25 4.30 -18.91
CA GLN A 490 3.57 4.88 -17.75
C GLN A 490 2.90 6.21 -18.12
N ALA A 491 3.58 7.09 -18.86
CA ALA A 491 3.03 8.35 -19.34
C ALA A 491 1.81 8.15 -20.25
N LYS A 492 1.80 7.14 -21.13
CA LYS A 492 0.62 6.79 -21.96
C LYS A 492 -0.58 6.41 -21.10
N ILE A 493 -0.37 5.56 -20.10
CA ILE A 493 -1.43 5.11 -19.19
C ILE A 493 -1.94 6.27 -18.31
N ALA A 494 -1.04 7.09 -17.76
CA ALA A 494 -1.41 8.29 -17.03
C ALA A 494 -2.20 9.28 -17.91
N LYS A 495 -1.78 9.48 -19.17
CA LYS A 495 -2.53 10.32 -20.13
C LYS A 495 -3.93 9.77 -20.40
N ALA A 496 -4.09 8.46 -20.51
CA ALA A 496 -5.41 7.85 -20.67
C ALA A 496 -6.32 8.16 -19.47
N TYR A 497 -5.80 8.07 -18.25
CA TYR A 497 -6.56 8.44 -17.05
C TYR A 497 -6.88 9.93 -17.02
N GLU A 498 -5.92 10.83 -17.28
CA GLU A 498 -6.17 12.28 -17.32
C GLU A 498 -7.30 12.63 -18.29
N VAL A 499 -7.24 12.10 -19.51
CA VAL A 499 -8.24 12.33 -20.56
C VAL A 499 -9.58 11.74 -20.15
N SER A 500 -9.60 10.51 -19.65
CA SER A 500 -10.85 9.87 -19.22
C SER A 500 -11.47 10.58 -18.02
N ASN A 501 -10.68 11.01 -17.05
CA ASN A 501 -11.12 11.79 -15.90
C ASN A 501 -11.69 13.15 -16.35
N PHE A 502 -11.03 13.84 -17.30
CA PHE A 502 -11.57 15.08 -17.87
C PHE A 502 -12.91 14.90 -18.61
N LEU A 503 -13.06 13.79 -19.35
CA LEU A 503 -14.26 13.51 -20.15
C LEU A 503 -15.42 13.00 -19.28
N GLU A 504 -15.15 12.03 -18.40
CA GLU A 504 -16.16 11.32 -17.62
C GLU A 504 -16.42 12.01 -16.26
N ASN A 505 -15.39 12.56 -15.60
CA ASN A 505 -15.42 13.10 -14.24
C ASN A 505 -14.77 14.50 -14.12
N ARG A 506 -15.25 15.44 -14.96
CA ARG A 506 -14.76 16.83 -15.00
C ARG A 506 -14.66 17.53 -13.63
N PRO A 507 -15.60 17.35 -12.68
CA PRO A 507 -15.47 17.96 -11.36
C PRO A 507 -14.22 17.49 -10.59
N ALA A 508 -13.91 16.19 -10.61
CA ALA A 508 -12.72 15.66 -9.95
C ALA A 508 -11.45 16.09 -10.70
N HIS A 509 -11.45 16.08 -12.03
CA HIS A 509 -10.33 16.61 -12.82
C HIS A 509 -10.03 18.06 -12.43
N ASN A 510 -11.04 18.92 -12.36
CA ASN A 510 -10.85 20.32 -11.95
C ASN A 510 -10.34 20.41 -10.49
N ALA A 511 -10.84 19.56 -9.59
CA ALA A 511 -10.40 19.54 -8.19
C ALA A 511 -8.92 19.12 -8.04
N MET A 512 -8.45 18.18 -8.85
CA MET A 512 -7.03 17.77 -8.89
C MET A 512 -6.10 18.86 -9.43
N ASN A 513 -6.63 19.82 -10.21
CA ASN A 513 -5.88 20.94 -10.80
C ASN A 513 -6.00 22.24 -9.98
N ILE A 514 -6.60 22.21 -8.79
CA ILE A 514 -6.57 23.35 -7.87
C ILE A 514 -5.12 23.62 -7.46
N PRO A 515 -4.70 24.91 -7.33
CA PRO A 515 -3.34 25.24 -6.92
C PRO A 515 -2.91 24.45 -5.68
N ARG A 516 -1.79 23.74 -5.80
CA ARG A 516 -1.32 22.76 -4.82
C ARG A 516 -1.24 23.32 -3.40
N VAL A 517 -0.89 24.59 -3.26
CA VAL A 517 -0.81 25.29 -1.97
C VAL A 517 -2.09 25.20 -1.14
N PHE A 518 -3.27 25.14 -1.75
CA PHE A 518 -4.52 24.98 -1.01
C PHE A 518 -4.65 23.60 -0.37
N LYS A 519 -4.23 22.53 -1.06
CA LYS A 519 -4.21 21.18 -0.49
C LYS A 519 -3.13 21.09 0.59
N GLU A 520 -1.92 21.55 0.27
CA GLU A 520 -0.79 21.53 1.21
C GLU A 520 -1.07 22.36 2.47
N LEU A 521 -1.79 23.48 2.37
CA LEU A 521 -2.17 24.29 3.54
C LEU A 521 -2.90 23.46 4.60
N PHE A 522 -3.85 22.60 4.22
CA PHE A 522 -4.57 21.75 5.16
C PHE A 522 -3.68 20.64 5.73
N VAL A 523 -2.88 19.99 4.87
CA VAL A 523 -1.95 18.93 5.27
C VAL A 523 -0.91 19.48 6.25
N ARG A 524 -0.19 20.54 5.87
CA ARG A 524 0.87 21.16 6.68
C ARG A 524 0.34 21.83 7.93
N CYS A 525 -0.89 22.35 7.89
CA CYS A 525 -1.56 22.84 9.10
C CYS A 525 -1.80 21.72 10.11
N GLY A 526 -2.07 20.49 9.67
CA GLY A 526 -2.31 19.34 10.55
C GLY A 526 -1.05 18.67 11.09
N GLU A 527 0.12 19.14 10.67
CA GLU A 527 1.43 18.52 10.85
C GLU A 527 2.37 19.36 11.72
N VAL A 528 1.94 20.54 12.20
CA VAL A 528 2.80 21.50 12.90
C VAL A 528 3.35 20.94 14.21
N SER A 529 2.61 20.13 14.96
CA SER A 529 3.14 19.51 16.18
C SER A 529 4.19 18.43 15.92
N GLU A 530 4.30 17.92 14.69
CA GLU A 530 5.25 16.86 14.30
C GLU A 530 6.45 17.44 13.54
N TYR A 531 6.20 18.34 12.58
CA TYR A 531 7.22 18.89 11.68
C TYR A 531 7.50 20.38 11.88
N GLY A 532 6.86 21.02 12.86
CA GLY A 532 7.12 22.41 13.23
C GLY A 532 6.67 23.44 12.18
N VAL A 533 7.29 24.61 12.22
CA VAL A 533 6.86 25.79 11.44
C VAL A 533 7.18 25.71 9.95
N ILE A 534 8.21 24.96 9.55
CA ILE A 534 8.80 25.07 8.20
C ILE A 534 7.80 24.73 7.09
N PRO A 535 7.13 23.55 7.08
CA PRO A 535 6.26 23.19 5.97
C PRO A 535 5.06 24.14 5.82
N LEU A 536 4.42 24.50 6.94
CA LEU A 536 3.27 25.41 6.93
C LEU A 536 3.69 26.85 6.54
N ARG A 537 4.86 27.31 6.98
CA ARG A 537 5.37 28.65 6.63
C ARG A 537 5.64 28.76 5.13
N THR A 538 6.14 27.70 4.49
CA THR A 538 6.28 27.65 3.02
C THR A 538 4.94 27.93 2.34
N CYS A 539 3.85 27.27 2.77
CA CYS A 539 2.51 27.52 2.22
C CYS A 539 2.05 28.97 2.45
N LEU A 540 2.25 29.51 3.66
CA LEU A 540 1.82 30.88 3.97
C LEU A 540 2.62 31.94 3.21
N ILE A 541 3.93 31.73 3.00
CA ILE A 541 4.77 32.61 2.16
C ILE A 541 4.30 32.55 0.70
N GLU A 542 4.04 31.36 0.16
CA GLU A 542 3.53 31.21 -1.20
C GLU A 542 2.18 31.93 -1.37
N ILE A 543 1.26 31.78 -0.42
CA ILE A 543 -0.03 32.49 -0.41
C ILE A 543 0.17 34.01 -0.33
N PHE A 544 1.08 34.49 0.52
CA PHE A 544 1.38 35.92 0.67
C PHE A 544 1.94 36.52 -0.63
N GLN A 545 2.92 35.86 -1.24
CA GLN A 545 3.55 36.32 -2.48
C GLN A 545 2.62 36.26 -3.69
N ASN A 546 1.70 35.29 -3.71
CA ASN A 546 0.79 35.04 -4.83
C ASN A 546 -0.66 35.43 -4.53
N TRP A 547 -0.92 36.26 -3.51
CA TRP A 547 -2.26 36.58 -2.99
C TRP A 547 -3.29 36.87 -4.10
N ASN A 548 -2.98 37.82 -4.98
CA ASN A 548 -3.86 38.19 -6.10
C ASN A 548 -3.90 37.13 -7.20
N ALA A 549 -2.78 36.45 -7.47
CA ALA A 549 -2.70 35.40 -8.49
C ALA A 549 -3.47 34.13 -8.09
N LEU A 550 -3.63 33.90 -6.78
CA LEU A 550 -4.47 32.86 -6.20
C LEU A 550 -5.95 33.27 -6.09
N GLU A 551 -6.33 34.46 -6.58
CA GLU A 551 -7.70 34.99 -6.57
C GLU A 551 -8.27 35.35 -5.18
N PHE A 552 -7.41 35.61 -4.19
CA PHE A 552 -7.89 36.23 -2.94
C PHE A 552 -8.28 37.70 -3.14
N THR A 553 -9.26 38.16 -2.35
CA THR A 553 -9.73 39.55 -2.36
C THR A 553 -9.26 40.30 -1.12
N GLY A 554 -9.00 41.61 -1.24
CA GLY A 554 -8.57 42.44 -0.11
C GLY A 554 -7.08 42.30 0.18
N ALA A 555 -6.66 42.76 1.36
CA ALA A 555 -5.26 42.65 1.81
C ALA A 555 -5.03 41.31 2.52
N CYS A 556 -3.82 40.75 2.36
CA CYS A 556 -3.40 39.58 3.13
C CYS A 556 -3.40 39.92 4.64
N PRO A 557 -3.98 39.06 5.51
CA PRO A 557 -4.09 39.35 6.95
C PRO A 557 -2.76 39.26 7.71
N TYR A 558 -1.72 38.73 7.07
CA TYR A 558 -0.36 38.67 7.60
C TYR A 558 0.65 39.11 6.52
N SER A 559 1.88 39.36 6.95
CA SER A 559 2.97 39.78 6.06
C SER A 559 4.27 39.13 6.49
N PHE A 560 5.13 38.83 5.51
CA PHE A 560 6.50 38.45 5.74
C PHE A 560 7.44 39.53 5.22
N THR A 561 8.47 39.86 5.99
CA THR A 561 9.57 40.69 5.54
C THR A 561 10.53 39.90 4.64
N ASP A 562 11.29 40.60 3.80
CA ASP A 562 12.30 39.96 2.95
C ASP A 562 13.34 39.19 3.78
N VAL A 563 13.65 39.67 4.98
CA VAL A 563 14.56 39.01 5.92
C VAL A 563 13.97 37.69 6.41
N GLU A 564 12.70 37.67 6.83
CA GLU A 564 12.03 36.43 7.26
C GLU A 564 11.92 35.40 6.13
N ILE A 565 11.69 35.85 4.89
CA ILE A 565 11.64 34.96 3.73
C ILE A 565 13.03 34.37 3.44
N GLN A 566 14.09 35.17 3.48
CA GLN A 566 15.47 34.69 3.28
C GLN A 566 15.92 33.74 4.40
N GLU A 567 15.58 34.04 5.65
CA GLU A 567 15.84 33.16 6.78
C GLU A 567 15.06 31.83 6.65
N HIS A 568 13.81 31.90 6.22
CA HIS A 568 12.99 30.71 5.94
C HIS A 568 13.61 29.85 4.85
N GLU A 569 14.02 30.44 3.74
CA GLU A 569 14.63 29.71 2.61
C GLU A 569 15.87 28.94 3.05
N SER A 570 16.72 29.55 3.88
CA SER A 570 17.89 28.85 4.45
C SER A 570 17.49 27.67 5.33
N ARG A 571 16.45 27.80 6.17
CA ARG A 571 15.98 26.70 7.05
C ARG A 571 15.22 25.63 6.28
N PHE A 572 14.55 26.01 5.20
CA PHE A 572 13.83 25.09 4.33
C PHE A 572 14.77 24.09 3.66
N GLN A 573 16.01 24.48 3.35
CA GLN A 573 17.03 23.57 2.80
C GLN A 573 17.32 22.38 3.71
N ASP A 574 17.42 22.59 5.03
CA ASP A 574 17.64 21.49 5.98
C ASP A 574 16.43 20.53 6.04
N TYR A 575 15.22 21.09 6.08
CA TYR A 575 13.98 20.29 6.02
C TYR A 575 13.88 19.51 4.71
N HIS A 576 14.20 20.15 3.58
CA HIS A 576 14.15 19.55 2.26
C HIS A 576 15.16 18.40 2.15
N ALA A 577 16.40 18.61 2.57
CA ALA A 577 17.43 17.58 2.59
C ALA A 577 17.01 16.39 3.48
N TRP A 578 16.44 16.66 4.65
CA TRP A 578 15.87 15.60 5.50
C TRP A 578 14.76 14.84 4.78
N ASN A 579 13.78 15.54 4.21
CA ASN A 579 12.65 14.91 3.52
C ASN A 579 13.06 14.10 2.28
N GLU A 580 14.05 14.57 1.51
CA GLU A 580 14.62 13.83 0.39
C GLU A 580 15.24 12.50 0.82
N VAL A 581 15.96 12.48 1.96
CA VAL A 581 16.50 11.23 2.52
C VAL A 581 15.37 10.26 2.87
N GLN A 582 14.26 10.76 3.41
CA GLN A 582 13.09 9.94 3.76
C GLN A 582 12.46 9.29 2.51
N GLU A 583 12.23 10.07 1.45
CA GLU A 583 11.67 9.58 0.18
C GLU A 583 12.63 8.62 -0.53
N LEU A 584 13.92 8.93 -0.55
CA LEU A 584 14.94 8.08 -1.14
C LEU A 584 14.99 6.72 -0.44
N ALA A 585 14.98 6.71 0.90
CA ALA A 585 15.00 5.48 1.68
C ALA A 585 13.79 4.59 1.35
N ARG A 586 12.57 5.15 1.31
CA ARG A 586 11.35 4.43 0.92
C ARG A 586 11.43 3.87 -0.49
N THR A 587 11.89 4.70 -1.44
CA THR A 587 11.98 4.32 -2.85
C THR A 587 13.01 3.22 -3.07
N CYS A 588 14.21 3.33 -2.49
CA CYS A 588 15.27 2.33 -2.68
C CYS A 588 14.97 1.01 -1.97
N LEU A 589 14.28 1.05 -0.83
CA LEU A 589 13.92 -0.14 -0.07
C LEU A 589 12.58 -0.74 -0.47
N ASP A 590 11.82 -0.08 -1.35
CA ASP A 590 10.48 -0.50 -1.79
C ASP A 590 9.56 -0.76 -0.58
N THR A 591 9.42 0.27 0.25
CA THR A 591 8.76 0.19 1.55
C THR A 591 7.99 1.47 1.90
N ASP A 592 7.11 1.39 2.89
CA ASP A 592 6.31 2.51 3.39
C ASP A 592 6.98 3.25 4.58
N THR A 593 6.25 4.17 5.20
CA THR A 593 6.74 4.92 6.38
C THR A 593 6.95 4.05 7.62
N GLU A 594 6.32 2.87 7.69
CA GLU A 594 6.51 1.91 8.79
C GLU A 594 7.64 0.90 8.48
N GLY A 595 8.22 0.97 7.28
CA GLY A 595 9.24 0.03 6.84
C GLY A 595 8.68 -1.34 6.53
N TRP A 596 7.41 -1.45 6.12
CA TRP A 596 6.79 -2.73 5.78
C TRP A 596 7.45 -3.40 4.58
N ILE A 597 7.81 -4.68 4.73
CA ILE A 597 8.42 -5.52 3.70
C ILE A 597 7.50 -6.72 3.43
N PRO A 598 7.07 -6.92 2.18
CA PRO A 598 6.20 -8.03 1.82
C PRO A 598 6.88 -9.40 1.98
N PRO A 599 6.13 -10.48 2.31
CA PRO A 599 6.68 -11.79 2.58
C PRO A 599 7.36 -12.46 1.37
N GLU A 600 7.10 -11.99 0.15
CA GLU A 600 7.77 -12.46 -1.06
C GLU A 600 9.22 -11.97 -1.18
N LEU A 601 9.60 -10.94 -0.43
CA LEU A 601 10.96 -10.39 -0.42
C LEU A 601 11.78 -10.96 0.74
N ASP A 602 13.07 -11.16 0.50
CA ASP A 602 14.01 -11.59 1.53
C ASP A 602 14.26 -10.45 2.53
N PHE A 603 13.69 -10.59 3.74
CA PHE A 603 13.79 -9.57 4.78
C PHE A 603 15.24 -9.34 5.25
N GLN A 604 16.07 -10.39 5.31
CA GLN A 604 17.47 -10.22 5.72
C GLN A 604 18.25 -9.43 4.66
N GLU A 605 17.94 -9.66 3.38
CA GLU A 605 18.50 -8.89 2.29
C GLU A 605 18.03 -7.42 2.34
N LYS A 606 16.76 -7.16 2.64
CA LYS A 606 16.26 -5.79 2.84
C LYS A 606 16.92 -5.09 4.03
N GLN A 607 17.16 -5.81 5.14
CA GLN A 607 17.93 -5.29 6.27
C GLN A 607 19.38 -4.98 5.87
N ARG A 608 20.02 -5.82 5.05
CA ARG A 608 21.37 -5.56 4.51
C ARG A 608 21.38 -4.31 3.63
N GLN A 609 20.44 -4.19 2.69
CA GLN A 609 20.28 -3.01 1.83
C GLN A 609 20.06 -1.74 2.66
N ASN A 610 19.25 -1.82 3.72
CA ASN A 610 19.03 -0.71 4.65
C ASN A 610 20.35 -0.26 5.31
N LYS A 611 21.19 -1.20 5.77
CA LYS A 611 22.53 -0.89 6.33
C LYS A 611 23.46 -0.24 5.32
N GLU A 612 23.46 -0.74 4.08
CA GLU A 612 24.34 -0.23 3.02
C GLU A 612 23.93 1.16 2.56
N LEU A 613 22.63 1.41 2.38
CA LEU A 613 22.12 2.73 2.01
C LEU A 613 22.41 3.77 3.10
N LEU A 614 22.27 3.40 4.39
CA LEU A 614 22.69 4.27 5.48
C LEU A 614 24.20 4.53 5.46
N GLY A 615 25.03 3.51 5.18
CA GLY A 615 26.47 3.68 5.02
C GLY A 615 26.83 4.67 3.90
N LEU A 616 26.19 4.52 2.74
CA LEU A 616 26.36 5.42 1.60
C LEU A 616 25.91 6.84 1.92
N LEU A 617 24.83 7.02 2.69
CA LEU A 617 24.40 8.34 3.15
C LEU A 617 25.47 8.98 4.04
N ILE A 618 25.98 8.25 5.04
CA ILE A 618 27.03 8.74 5.95
C ILE A 618 28.28 9.13 5.16
N GLU A 619 28.70 8.31 4.20
CA GLU A 619 29.86 8.61 3.34
C GLU A 619 29.62 9.85 2.47
N ARG A 620 28.43 9.97 1.88
CA ARG A 620 28.08 11.10 1.01
C ARG A 620 27.98 12.41 1.77
N MET A 621 27.52 12.38 3.02
CA MET A 621 27.39 13.57 3.88
C MET A 621 28.68 13.91 4.64
N ALA A 622 29.74 13.10 4.48
CA ALA A 622 31.00 13.30 5.17
C ALA A 622 31.61 14.68 4.83
N GLY A 623 31.81 15.50 5.86
CA GLY A 623 32.34 16.86 5.75
C GLY A 623 31.27 17.96 5.82
N GLU A 624 30.01 17.62 5.58
CA GLU A 624 28.86 18.53 5.78
C GLU A 624 28.13 18.23 7.09
N LYS A 625 27.95 16.94 7.41
CA LYS A 625 27.35 16.47 8.66
C LYS A 625 28.20 15.37 9.29
N THR A 626 28.07 15.21 10.60
CA THR A 626 28.63 14.09 11.35
C THR A 626 27.89 12.79 11.03
N ALA A 627 28.51 11.64 11.32
CA ALA A 627 27.86 10.34 11.11
C ALA A 627 26.58 10.18 11.94
N ASP A 628 26.51 10.79 13.13
CA ASP A 628 25.32 10.73 13.99
C ASP A 628 24.19 11.60 13.43
N GLU A 629 24.48 12.81 12.98
CA GLU A 629 23.49 13.67 12.28
C GLU A 629 22.94 12.99 11.02
N ALA A 630 23.80 12.33 10.23
CA ALA A 630 23.35 11.57 9.06
C ALA A 630 22.46 10.36 9.44
N ARG A 631 22.71 9.70 10.58
CA ARG A 631 21.86 8.62 11.09
C ARG A 631 20.50 9.12 11.55
N GLU A 632 20.45 10.27 12.21
CA GLU A 632 19.20 10.91 12.64
C GLU A 632 18.31 11.32 11.45
N MET A 633 18.91 11.55 10.27
CA MET A 633 18.16 11.80 9.03
C MET A 633 17.56 10.53 8.42
N TRP A 634 18.02 9.34 8.79
CA TRP A 634 17.59 8.08 8.16
C TRP A 634 16.33 7.50 8.84
N PRO A 635 15.23 7.23 8.11
CA PRO A 635 13.97 6.77 8.69
C PRO A 635 14.03 5.40 9.38
N PHE A 636 14.92 4.54 8.90
CA PHE A 636 14.94 3.11 9.24
C PHE A 636 16.19 2.74 10.04
N SER A 637 16.68 3.66 10.86
CA SER A 637 17.85 3.48 11.73
C SER A 637 17.53 2.58 12.94
N ASN A 638 16.28 2.60 13.41
CA ASN A 638 15.76 1.79 14.52
C ASN A 638 15.48 0.34 14.07
N GLY A 639 16.55 -0.41 13.86
CA GLY A 639 16.51 -1.81 13.42
C GLY A 639 17.87 -2.34 12.93
N LEU A 640 18.93 -1.53 13.02
CA LEU A 640 20.26 -1.81 12.49
C LEU A 640 21.27 -2.27 13.53
#